data_AF-A0A7D9EKZ1-F1
#
_entry.id   AF-A0A7D9EKZ1-F1
#
_cell.length_a   1.000
_cell.length_b   1.000
_cell.length_c   1.000
_cell.angle_alpha   90.00
_cell.angle_beta   90.00
_cell.angle_gamma   90.00
#
_symmetry.space_group_name_H-M   'P 1'
#
loop_
_entity.id
_entity.type
_entity.pdbx_description
1 polymer ?
#
loop_
_entity_poly.entity_id
_entity_poly.type
_entity_poly.pdbx_seq_one_letter_code
_entity_poly.pdbx_strand_id
1 'polypeptide(L)'
;MTNHFQLAIEHYEKALEIAKEHEYSQQKSMALVGLGHAHREENQFETAIEHYEKALEIAKEYQHKQQETQGLLGLGYVYGENYQFEMAIEQYEKAWEIAKDHEFKQQETQALVGLGDAYRGSNQFQKAIEHYEKALEIGRKRGFEDQYKETQILLGLGDAHSGNDQFQTATEHYEKALEITEEHGYKQVEIVALIRLGGVCRGNNQFETAIEHYKKALEFAKEYEYKHLETLALVELGCAYRRNNQFETAIEHYENAVEIARPHKYKQRETEALVGLGHTYRIQNLFQEAIENYKKAIKIAKEHEYKQQETEAFVGLGDAYRMSYQFQMAIEHYEKALQIARPHEYKQRETEALVGLGDTYRVKNQFQKAIEHYKKALKIAKEHGYNQQERQALVWLGHTYRENNQFQTAIEHYEEALEIAKKPEPHDKYQETQVLLGLGDAYDGNNQLHKAIEHYKNALKIANDHEYFQQEAEAFVQLGDAYRENDQFQMAIEHYKKAFEIAMKHEYKQLETEALVGLGDAYRMNSQFQTAIKHYEKALEIAMRHEYRQQEAEALVGLGDAYRVNNQVETAVKYYEKGLEIVKKYEYKQQEADVLVQLGDAYRANNKFQAAVEHYNKALQIGKKHGYKRQERRALLGLGEAFRENNQFQTVTEHFKEDLDGAKYTQTEKQASEIAEGSRDRNDETTAENTMKDLSKII
;
A
#
# COMPACT_ATOMS: atom_id res chain seq x y z
N MET A 1 25.73 -2.82 -31.98
CA MET A 1 26.56 -3.31 -30.86
C MET A 1 26.86 -4.80 -30.95
N THR A 2 25.93 -5.67 -31.36
CA THR A 2 26.13 -7.13 -31.50
C THR A 2 27.34 -7.55 -32.34
N ASN A 3 27.75 -6.74 -33.33
CA ASN A 3 28.90 -7.07 -34.19
C ASN A 3 30.27 -6.96 -33.49
N HIS A 4 30.37 -6.25 -32.35
CA HIS A 4 31.65 -6.08 -31.64
C HIS A 4 31.90 -7.20 -30.61
N PHE A 5 30.86 -7.72 -29.96
CA PHE A 5 30.98 -8.82 -29.00
C PHE A 5 31.24 -10.15 -29.70
N GLN A 6 30.55 -10.43 -30.81
CA GLN A 6 30.86 -11.59 -31.65
C GLN A 6 32.32 -11.60 -32.13
N LEU A 7 32.84 -10.43 -32.53
CA LEU A 7 34.24 -10.28 -32.93
C LEU A 7 35.19 -10.50 -31.74
N ALA A 8 34.83 -10.01 -30.55
CA ALA A 8 35.60 -10.25 -29.33
C ALA A 8 35.65 -11.74 -28.98
N ILE A 9 34.52 -12.45 -29.07
CA ILE A 9 34.43 -13.91 -28.88
C ILE A 9 35.38 -14.61 -29.86
N GLU A 10 35.29 -14.33 -31.15
CA GLU A 10 36.18 -14.94 -32.16
C GLU A 10 37.66 -14.70 -31.87
N HIS A 11 38.02 -13.51 -31.39
CA HIS A 11 39.40 -13.19 -31.04
C HIS A 11 39.87 -13.89 -29.76
N TYR A 12 39.02 -13.99 -28.74
CA TYR A 12 39.35 -14.73 -27.52
C TYR A 12 39.39 -16.24 -27.74
N GLU A 13 38.55 -16.80 -28.62
CA GLU A 13 38.62 -18.21 -29.03
C GLU A 13 39.94 -18.52 -29.73
N LYS A 14 40.39 -17.67 -30.66
CA LYS A 14 41.70 -17.80 -31.31
C LYS A 14 42.85 -17.67 -30.31
N ALA A 15 42.77 -16.70 -29.39
CA ALA A 15 43.77 -16.54 -28.33
C ALA A 15 43.83 -17.77 -27.42
N LEU A 16 42.68 -18.39 -27.12
CA LEU A 16 42.58 -19.60 -26.35
C LEU A 16 43.18 -20.81 -27.09
N GLU A 17 42.97 -20.93 -28.39
CA GLU A 17 43.56 -21.97 -29.24
C GLU A 17 45.09 -21.87 -29.25
N ILE A 18 45.63 -20.69 -29.54
CA ILE A 18 47.09 -20.43 -29.52
C ILE A 18 47.68 -20.72 -28.14
N ALA A 19 47.01 -20.28 -27.07
CA ALA A 19 47.47 -20.54 -25.71
C ALA A 19 47.46 -22.04 -25.35
N LYS A 20 46.53 -22.83 -25.91
CA LYS A 20 46.50 -24.29 -25.77
C LYS A 20 47.65 -24.95 -26.54
N GLU A 21 47.92 -24.52 -27.77
CA GLU A 21 49.01 -25.06 -28.60
C GLU A 21 50.39 -24.86 -27.98
N HIS A 22 50.58 -23.74 -27.26
CA HIS A 22 51.85 -23.39 -26.62
C HIS A 22 51.90 -23.68 -25.11
N GLU A 23 50.88 -24.35 -24.55
CA GLU A 23 50.78 -24.69 -23.12
C GLU A 23 50.91 -23.49 -22.15
N TYR A 24 50.42 -22.32 -22.59
CA TYR A 24 50.45 -21.08 -21.81
C TYR A 24 49.27 -20.99 -20.85
N SER A 25 49.42 -21.58 -19.66
CA SER A 25 48.35 -21.70 -18.66
C SER A 25 47.74 -20.36 -18.22
N GLN A 26 48.57 -19.31 -18.06
CA GLN A 26 48.12 -17.98 -17.65
C GLN A 26 47.26 -17.32 -18.75
N GLN A 27 47.73 -17.36 -20.00
CA GLN A 27 47.05 -16.81 -21.16
C GLN A 27 45.76 -17.60 -21.48
N LYS A 28 45.76 -18.92 -21.25
CA LYS A 28 44.57 -19.77 -21.36
C LYS A 28 43.48 -19.31 -20.38
N SER A 29 43.84 -19.07 -19.11
CA SER A 29 42.90 -18.55 -18.10
C SER A 29 42.40 -17.15 -18.48
N MET A 30 43.29 -16.24 -18.91
CA MET A 30 42.90 -14.90 -19.34
C MET A 30 41.96 -14.89 -20.56
N ALA A 31 42.21 -15.74 -21.56
CA ALA A 31 41.35 -15.85 -22.73
C ALA A 31 39.94 -16.37 -22.36
N LEU A 32 39.87 -17.33 -21.42
CA LEU A 32 38.60 -17.82 -20.89
C LEU A 32 37.84 -16.75 -20.09
N VAL A 33 38.53 -15.95 -19.27
CA VAL A 33 37.90 -14.77 -18.61
C VAL A 33 37.37 -13.78 -19.65
N GLY A 34 38.12 -13.55 -20.74
CA GLY A 34 37.68 -12.71 -21.85
C GLY A 34 36.41 -13.23 -22.54
N LEU A 35 36.33 -14.54 -22.80
CA LEU A 35 35.12 -15.20 -23.30
C LEU A 35 33.96 -15.07 -22.33
N GLY A 36 34.22 -15.27 -21.03
CA GLY A 36 33.22 -15.07 -19.98
C GLY A 36 32.63 -13.66 -20.00
N HIS A 37 33.47 -12.62 -20.12
CA HIS A 37 32.99 -11.24 -20.23
C HIS A 37 32.14 -11.04 -21.49
N ALA A 38 32.59 -11.54 -22.64
CA ALA A 38 31.88 -11.34 -23.90
C ALA A 38 30.51 -12.04 -23.93
N HIS A 39 30.42 -13.29 -23.45
CA HIS A 39 29.15 -14.00 -23.32
C HIS A 39 28.21 -13.36 -22.30
N ARG A 40 28.75 -12.81 -21.20
CA ARG A 40 27.97 -12.05 -20.22
C ARG A 40 27.32 -10.81 -20.85
N GLU A 41 28.06 -10.02 -21.64
CA GLU A 41 27.51 -8.86 -22.36
C GLU A 41 26.43 -9.23 -23.40
N GLU A 42 26.45 -10.47 -23.89
CA GLU A 42 25.38 -11.03 -24.74
C GLU A 42 24.20 -11.64 -23.96
N ASN A 43 24.19 -11.51 -22.61
CA ASN A 43 23.24 -12.12 -21.68
C ASN A 43 23.21 -13.66 -21.74
N GLN A 44 24.30 -14.29 -22.17
CA GLN A 44 24.47 -15.75 -22.16
C GLN A 44 25.12 -16.18 -20.83
N PHE A 45 24.39 -16.01 -19.74
CA PHE A 45 24.94 -16.16 -18.38
C PHE A 45 25.47 -17.57 -18.09
N GLU A 46 24.77 -18.63 -18.51
CA GLU A 46 25.23 -20.02 -18.34
C GLU A 46 26.58 -20.25 -19.03
N THR A 47 26.70 -19.84 -20.28
CA THR A 47 27.94 -19.94 -21.06
C THR A 47 29.06 -19.11 -20.42
N ALA A 48 28.76 -17.92 -19.92
CA ALA A 48 29.74 -17.07 -19.24
C ALA A 48 30.25 -17.73 -17.95
N ILE A 49 29.35 -18.30 -17.14
CA ILE A 49 29.69 -19.05 -15.92
C ILE A 49 30.65 -20.19 -16.25
N GLU A 50 30.34 -21.01 -17.26
CA GLU A 50 31.22 -22.13 -17.66
C GLU A 50 32.64 -21.66 -18.02
N HIS A 51 32.76 -20.54 -18.73
CA HIS A 51 34.06 -19.99 -19.12
C HIS A 51 34.85 -19.50 -17.92
N TYR A 52 34.21 -18.81 -16.98
CA TYR A 52 34.88 -18.38 -15.74
C TYR A 52 35.26 -19.56 -14.84
N GLU A 53 34.42 -20.60 -14.72
CA GLU A 53 34.74 -21.81 -13.96
C GLU A 53 35.96 -22.53 -14.54
N LYS A 54 36.01 -22.70 -15.86
CA LYS A 54 37.18 -23.27 -16.56
C LYS A 54 38.42 -22.39 -16.36
N ALA A 55 38.28 -21.07 -16.41
CA ALA A 55 39.39 -20.14 -16.15
C ALA A 55 39.93 -20.26 -14.72
N LEU A 56 39.02 -20.40 -13.75
CA LEU A 56 39.31 -20.54 -12.33
C LEU A 56 40.00 -21.87 -12.02
N GLU A 57 39.55 -22.97 -12.64
CA GLU A 57 40.16 -24.30 -12.48
C GLU A 57 41.63 -24.29 -12.92
N ILE A 58 41.92 -23.72 -14.10
CA ILE A 58 43.29 -23.57 -14.61
C ILE A 58 44.12 -22.67 -13.70
N ALA A 59 43.56 -21.55 -13.23
CA ALA A 59 44.29 -20.65 -12.35
C ALA A 59 44.66 -21.33 -11.01
N LYS A 60 43.76 -22.15 -10.46
CA LYS A 60 44.02 -22.93 -9.23
C LYS A 60 45.05 -24.03 -9.43
N GLU A 61 44.94 -24.79 -10.52
CA GLU A 61 45.88 -25.88 -10.85
C GLU A 61 47.32 -25.36 -10.93
N TYR A 62 47.52 -24.21 -11.56
CA TYR A 62 48.84 -23.62 -11.79
C TYR A 62 49.21 -22.53 -10.77
N GLN A 63 48.43 -22.34 -9.71
CA GLN A 63 48.66 -21.37 -8.62
C GLN A 63 48.80 -19.90 -9.09
N HIS A 64 48.12 -19.53 -10.16
CA HIS A 64 48.07 -18.18 -10.71
C HIS A 64 47.10 -17.31 -9.91
N LYS A 65 47.53 -16.82 -8.74
CA LYS A 65 46.66 -16.13 -7.77
C LYS A 65 45.92 -14.93 -8.32
N GLN A 66 46.55 -14.13 -9.18
CA GLN A 66 45.91 -12.97 -9.78
C GLN A 66 44.79 -13.38 -10.76
N GLN A 67 45.00 -14.43 -11.54
CA GLN A 67 44.01 -14.99 -12.47
C GLN A 67 42.90 -15.72 -11.71
N GLU A 68 43.22 -16.37 -10.59
CA GLU A 68 42.23 -16.96 -9.68
C GLU A 68 41.27 -15.88 -9.16
N THR A 69 41.80 -14.74 -8.71
CA THR A 69 40.98 -13.59 -8.31
C THR A 69 40.14 -13.06 -9.47
N GLN A 70 40.69 -12.94 -10.69
CA GLN A 70 39.93 -12.46 -11.85
C GLN A 70 38.77 -13.40 -12.25
N GLY A 71 39.00 -14.71 -12.21
CA GLY A 71 37.95 -15.71 -12.45
C GLY A 71 36.82 -15.62 -11.41
N LEU A 72 37.17 -15.46 -10.12
CA LEU A 72 36.20 -15.28 -9.05
C LEU A 72 35.41 -13.97 -9.17
N LEU A 73 36.08 -12.86 -9.51
CA LEU A 73 35.41 -11.59 -9.79
C LEU A 73 34.41 -11.73 -10.95
N GLY A 74 34.81 -12.40 -12.04
CA GLY A 74 33.97 -12.67 -13.19
C GLY A 74 32.73 -13.51 -12.83
N LEU A 75 32.91 -14.58 -12.06
CA LEU A 75 31.79 -15.37 -11.51
C LEU A 75 30.88 -14.52 -10.63
N GLY A 76 31.45 -13.72 -9.73
CA GLY A 76 30.69 -12.81 -8.88
C GLY A 76 29.80 -11.86 -9.70
N TYR A 77 30.34 -11.28 -10.77
CA TYR A 77 29.58 -10.39 -11.64
C TYR A 77 28.42 -11.09 -12.35
N VAL A 78 28.67 -12.24 -12.97
CA VAL A 78 27.61 -12.94 -13.70
C VAL A 78 26.53 -13.49 -12.77
N TYR A 79 26.90 -13.97 -11.57
CA TYR A 79 25.92 -14.35 -10.55
C TYR A 79 25.10 -13.14 -10.10
N GLY A 80 25.72 -11.97 -9.90
CA GLY A 80 25.03 -10.74 -9.55
C GLY A 80 24.04 -10.26 -10.62
N GLU A 81 24.45 -10.26 -11.89
CA GLU A 81 23.60 -9.90 -13.03
C GLU A 81 22.46 -10.90 -13.26
N ASN A 82 22.69 -12.17 -12.91
CA ASN A 82 21.67 -13.22 -12.92
C ASN A 82 20.84 -13.27 -11.61
N TYR A 83 20.94 -12.24 -10.75
CA TYR A 83 20.21 -12.10 -9.49
C TYR A 83 20.46 -13.21 -8.45
N GLN A 84 21.55 -13.98 -8.61
CA GLN A 84 22.00 -15.01 -7.68
C GLN A 84 22.95 -14.39 -6.64
N PHE A 85 22.41 -13.50 -5.80
CA PHE A 85 23.21 -12.65 -4.93
C PHE A 85 24.01 -13.43 -3.87
N GLU A 86 23.50 -14.52 -3.29
CA GLU A 86 24.30 -15.31 -2.34
C GLU A 86 25.52 -15.93 -3.01
N MET A 87 25.37 -16.45 -4.23
CA MET A 87 26.48 -17.01 -5.01
C MET A 87 27.49 -15.91 -5.37
N ALA A 88 27.01 -14.73 -5.76
CA ALA A 88 27.85 -13.58 -6.04
C ALA A 88 28.68 -13.17 -4.81
N ILE A 89 28.04 -13.06 -3.64
CA ILE A 89 28.70 -12.75 -2.36
C ILE A 89 29.80 -13.78 -2.08
N GLU A 90 29.50 -15.07 -2.19
CA GLU A 90 30.49 -16.13 -1.93
C GLU A 90 31.72 -16.01 -2.84
N GLN A 91 31.53 -15.74 -4.14
CA GLN A 91 32.68 -15.59 -5.05
C GLN A 91 33.47 -14.31 -4.80
N TYR A 92 32.79 -13.20 -4.50
CA TYR A 92 33.48 -11.94 -4.19
C TYR A 92 34.22 -12.01 -2.84
N GLU A 93 33.71 -12.71 -1.83
CA GLU A 93 34.40 -12.91 -0.55
C GLU A 93 35.71 -13.67 -0.76
N LYS A 94 35.69 -14.77 -1.53
CA LYS A 94 36.90 -15.51 -1.91
C LYS A 94 37.88 -14.65 -2.72
N ALA A 95 37.37 -13.86 -3.67
CA ALA A 95 38.20 -12.96 -4.46
C ALA A 95 38.88 -11.90 -3.57
N TRP A 96 38.13 -11.33 -2.63
CA TRP A 96 38.60 -10.34 -1.68
C TRP A 96 39.69 -10.88 -0.75
N GLU A 97 39.51 -12.08 -0.19
CA GLU A 97 40.50 -12.74 0.67
C GLU A 97 41.83 -12.94 -0.06
N ILE A 98 41.80 -13.53 -1.27
CA ILE A 98 43.01 -13.75 -2.07
C ILE A 98 43.67 -12.40 -2.44
N ALA A 99 42.87 -11.42 -2.86
CA ALA A 99 43.40 -10.13 -3.26
C ALA A 99 44.06 -9.40 -2.09
N LYS A 100 43.48 -9.49 -0.90
CA LYS A 100 44.00 -8.90 0.32
C LYS A 100 45.30 -9.57 0.77
N ASP A 101 45.35 -10.89 0.79
CA ASP A 101 46.52 -11.66 1.23
C ASP A 101 47.74 -11.48 0.32
N HIS A 102 47.51 -11.28 -0.97
CA HIS A 102 48.55 -11.07 -1.97
C HIS A 102 48.78 -9.59 -2.35
N GLU A 103 48.16 -8.66 -1.62
CA GLU A 103 48.26 -7.21 -1.83
C GLU A 103 47.86 -6.74 -3.26
N PHE A 104 46.94 -7.46 -3.90
CA PHE A 104 46.35 -7.09 -5.19
C PHE A 104 45.31 -5.98 -5.03
N LYS A 105 45.76 -4.77 -4.67
CA LYS A 105 44.87 -3.66 -4.27
C LYS A 105 43.80 -3.28 -5.30
N GLN A 106 44.04 -3.40 -6.61
CA GLN A 106 42.99 -3.13 -7.61
C GLN A 106 41.86 -4.16 -7.53
N GLN A 107 42.22 -5.44 -7.45
CA GLN A 107 41.27 -6.54 -7.34
C GLN A 107 40.58 -6.53 -5.97
N GLU A 108 41.28 -6.11 -4.91
CA GLU A 108 40.71 -5.92 -3.57
C GLU A 108 39.58 -4.88 -3.62
N THR A 109 39.82 -3.72 -4.25
CA THR A 109 38.77 -2.71 -4.46
C THR A 109 37.63 -3.25 -5.32
N GLN A 110 37.91 -3.96 -6.42
CA GLN A 110 36.87 -4.54 -7.28
C GLN A 110 36.00 -5.56 -6.55
N ALA A 111 36.61 -6.42 -5.72
CA ALA A 111 35.90 -7.41 -4.93
C ALA A 111 35.02 -6.73 -3.87
N LEU A 112 35.51 -5.68 -3.21
CA LEU A 112 34.72 -4.91 -2.25
C LEU A 112 33.56 -4.15 -2.90
N VAL A 113 33.75 -3.58 -4.08
CA VAL A 113 32.65 -2.96 -4.86
C VAL A 113 31.63 -4.01 -5.26
N GLY A 114 32.08 -5.18 -5.75
CA GLY A 114 31.20 -6.30 -6.07
C GLY A 114 30.42 -6.82 -4.87
N LEU A 115 31.06 -6.93 -3.69
CA LEU A 115 30.36 -7.22 -2.43
C LEU A 115 29.33 -6.15 -2.09
N GLY A 116 29.69 -4.88 -2.24
CA GLY A 116 28.76 -3.76 -2.06
C GLY A 116 27.52 -3.90 -2.96
N ASP A 117 27.73 -4.15 -4.25
CA ASP A 117 26.67 -4.33 -5.24
C ASP A 117 25.79 -5.55 -4.93
N ALA A 118 26.39 -6.68 -4.57
CA ALA A 118 25.68 -7.92 -4.26
C ALA A 118 24.91 -7.83 -2.93
N TYR A 119 25.50 -7.25 -1.89
CA TYR A 119 24.80 -6.98 -0.63
C TYR A 119 23.65 -6.00 -0.83
N ARG A 120 23.84 -4.94 -1.62
CA ARG A 120 22.77 -4.01 -2.00
C ARG A 120 21.66 -4.73 -2.78
N GLY A 121 22.01 -5.58 -3.74
CA GLY A 121 21.06 -6.41 -4.50
C GLY A 121 20.25 -7.36 -3.61
N SER A 122 20.87 -7.91 -2.57
CA SER A 122 20.19 -8.70 -1.52
C SER A 122 19.50 -7.85 -0.43
N ASN A 123 19.42 -6.52 -0.60
CA ASN A 123 18.86 -5.55 0.34
C ASN A 123 19.55 -5.49 1.73
N GLN A 124 20.76 -6.03 1.86
CA GLN A 124 21.58 -5.92 3.06
C GLN A 124 22.38 -4.61 3.02
N PHE A 125 21.66 -3.48 3.03
CA PHE A 125 22.23 -2.15 2.77
C PHE A 125 23.36 -1.76 3.73
N GLN A 126 23.26 -2.11 5.01
CA GLN A 126 24.31 -1.80 5.98
C GLN A 126 25.64 -2.49 5.64
N LYS A 127 25.61 -3.77 5.23
CA LYS A 127 26.81 -4.47 4.78
C LYS A 127 27.34 -3.87 3.48
N ALA A 128 26.44 -3.50 2.56
CA ALA A 128 26.84 -2.83 1.32
C ALA A 128 27.61 -1.53 1.60
N ILE A 129 27.12 -0.69 2.51
CA ILE A 129 27.78 0.53 2.98
C ILE A 129 29.19 0.21 3.50
N GLU A 130 29.33 -0.76 4.42
CA GLU A 130 30.63 -1.14 4.98
C GLU A 130 31.66 -1.55 3.91
N HIS A 131 31.22 -2.29 2.88
CA HIS A 131 32.11 -2.74 1.81
C HIS A 131 32.49 -1.61 0.84
N TYR A 132 31.55 -0.73 0.47
CA TYR A 132 31.86 0.43 -0.36
C TYR A 132 32.75 1.44 0.38
N GLU A 133 32.54 1.68 1.68
CA GLU A 133 33.40 2.57 2.48
C GLU A 133 34.85 2.06 2.52
N LYS A 134 35.05 0.75 2.71
CA LYS A 134 36.37 0.11 2.64
C LYS A 134 36.99 0.25 1.24
N ALA A 135 36.19 0.06 0.18
CA ALA A 135 36.66 0.24 -1.20
C ALA A 135 37.11 1.69 -1.46
N LEU A 136 36.34 2.67 -0.98
CA LEU A 136 36.64 4.09 -1.09
C LEU A 136 37.91 4.46 -0.33
N GLU A 137 38.09 3.94 0.89
CA GLU A 137 39.28 4.18 1.71
C GLU A 137 40.56 3.67 1.03
N ILE A 138 40.53 2.45 0.48
CA ILE A 138 41.67 1.87 -0.24
C ILE A 138 41.99 2.70 -1.49
N GLY A 139 40.96 3.09 -2.25
CA GLY A 139 41.13 3.91 -3.45
C GLY A 139 41.74 5.28 -3.16
N ARG A 140 41.24 5.99 -2.14
CA ARG A 140 41.76 7.31 -1.75
C ARG A 140 43.19 7.27 -1.24
N LYS A 141 43.57 6.27 -0.44
CA LYS A 141 44.96 6.13 0.06
C LYS A 141 45.99 5.99 -1.06
N ARG A 142 45.58 5.41 -2.19
CA ARG A 142 46.44 5.25 -3.37
C ARG A 142 46.47 6.49 -4.26
N GLY A 143 45.48 7.38 -4.13
CA GLY A 143 45.06 8.29 -5.18
C GLY A 143 44.42 7.48 -6.29
N PHE A 144 43.12 7.67 -6.53
CA PHE A 144 42.46 7.01 -7.65
C PHE A 144 43.21 7.38 -8.94
N GLU A 145 43.87 6.39 -9.57
CA GLU A 145 44.43 6.54 -10.92
C GLU A 145 43.31 6.85 -11.94
N ASP A 146 42.08 6.47 -11.60
CA ASP A 146 40.88 6.62 -12.41
C ASP A 146 39.73 7.16 -11.54
N GLN A 147 39.44 8.45 -11.69
CA GLN A 147 38.36 9.16 -10.99
C GLN A 147 36.97 8.61 -11.33
N TYR A 148 36.84 7.87 -12.43
CA TYR A 148 35.64 7.14 -12.77
C TYR A 148 35.29 6.09 -11.70
N LYS A 149 36.29 5.39 -11.15
CA LYS A 149 36.06 4.38 -10.10
C LYS A 149 35.62 5.00 -8.77
N GLU A 150 36.18 6.15 -8.38
CA GLU A 150 35.71 6.89 -7.21
C GLU A 150 34.23 7.24 -7.37
N THR A 151 33.87 7.76 -8.55
CA THR A 151 32.49 8.10 -8.89
C THR A 151 31.57 6.89 -8.76
N GLN A 152 31.93 5.73 -9.31
CA GLN A 152 31.11 4.52 -9.21
C GLN A 152 30.90 4.06 -7.76
N ILE A 153 31.93 4.15 -6.91
CA ILE A 153 31.82 3.81 -5.48
C ILE A 153 30.91 4.80 -4.76
N LEU A 154 31.01 6.10 -5.05
CA LEU A 154 30.14 7.11 -4.48
C LEU A 154 28.67 6.91 -4.91
N LEU A 155 28.42 6.58 -6.18
CA LEU A 155 27.07 6.21 -6.63
C LEU A 155 26.56 4.96 -5.91
N GLY A 156 27.41 3.94 -5.73
CA GLY A 156 27.07 2.72 -4.97
C GLY A 156 26.74 3.01 -3.50
N LEU A 157 27.54 3.86 -2.84
CA LEU A 157 27.26 4.35 -1.47
C LEU A 157 25.95 5.11 -1.41
N GLY A 158 25.71 6.01 -2.36
CA GLY A 158 24.45 6.74 -2.45
C GLY A 158 23.25 5.79 -2.60
N ASP A 159 23.37 4.76 -3.45
CA ASP A 159 22.32 3.77 -3.65
C ASP A 159 22.09 2.94 -2.36
N ALA A 160 23.15 2.54 -1.67
CA ALA A 160 23.05 1.77 -0.43
C ALA A 160 22.47 2.60 0.73
N HIS A 161 22.90 3.86 0.89
CA HIS A 161 22.31 4.79 1.85
C HIS A 161 20.84 5.08 1.52
N SER A 162 20.50 5.28 0.23
CA SER A 162 19.12 5.48 -0.20
C SER A 162 18.24 4.26 0.08
N GLY A 163 18.76 3.05 -0.10
CA GLY A 163 18.05 1.81 0.25
C GLY A 163 17.91 1.60 1.77
N ASN A 164 18.85 2.13 2.55
CA ASN A 164 18.81 2.17 4.01
C ASN A 164 17.98 3.36 4.56
N ASP A 165 17.17 4.00 3.71
CA ASP A 165 16.36 5.18 3.98
C ASP A 165 17.15 6.41 4.53
N GLN A 166 18.48 6.44 4.35
CA GLN A 166 19.35 7.56 4.72
C GLN A 166 19.48 8.55 3.56
N PHE A 167 18.37 9.22 3.23
CA PHE A 167 18.27 10.04 2.02
C PHE A 167 19.25 11.23 2.00
N GLN A 168 19.50 11.88 3.14
CA GLN A 168 20.43 13.01 3.20
C GLN A 168 21.88 12.59 2.89
N THR A 169 22.35 11.50 3.50
CA THR A 169 23.71 11.00 3.22
C THR A 169 23.81 10.47 1.79
N ALA A 170 22.75 9.85 1.26
CA ALA A 170 22.71 9.44 -0.13
C ALA A 170 22.88 10.63 -1.09
N THR A 171 22.16 11.74 -0.85
CA THR A 171 22.30 12.99 -1.62
C THR A 171 23.74 13.50 -1.59
N GLU A 172 24.39 13.55 -0.42
CA GLU A 172 25.78 14.01 -0.31
C GLU A 172 26.76 13.17 -1.15
N HIS A 173 26.55 11.84 -1.22
CA HIS A 173 27.39 10.96 -2.04
C HIS A 173 27.15 11.17 -3.53
N TYR A 174 25.90 11.35 -3.95
CA TYR A 174 25.57 11.63 -5.35
C TYR A 174 26.02 13.01 -5.80
N GLU A 175 25.95 14.04 -4.96
CA GLU A 175 26.47 15.38 -5.27
C GLU A 175 27.99 15.36 -5.46
N LYS A 176 28.73 14.64 -4.60
CA LYS A 176 30.18 14.43 -4.78
C LYS A 176 30.49 13.66 -6.07
N ALA A 177 29.70 12.64 -6.39
CA ALA A 177 29.85 11.91 -7.65
C ALA A 177 29.61 12.83 -8.85
N LEU A 178 28.58 13.69 -8.78
CA LEU A 178 28.26 14.65 -9.83
C LEU A 178 29.41 15.65 -10.04
N GLU A 179 29.97 16.22 -8.96
CA GLU A 179 31.10 17.15 -9.02
C GLU A 179 32.32 16.54 -9.75
N ILE A 180 32.67 15.29 -9.42
CA ILE A 180 33.78 14.59 -10.09
C ILE A 180 33.49 14.39 -11.58
N THR A 181 32.26 14.02 -11.94
CA THR A 181 31.88 13.80 -13.34
C THR A 181 31.86 15.10 -14.16
N GLU A 182 31.47 16.21 -13.55
CA GLU A 182 31.48 17.55 -14.18
C GLU A 182 32.92 18.01 -14.43
N GLU A 183 33.83 17.84 -13.47
CA GLU A 183 35.24 18.21 -13.59
C GLU A 183 35.95 17.41 -14.71
N HIS A 184 35.64 16.12 -14.84
CA HIS A 184 36.34 15.21 -15.74
C HIS A 184 35.60 14.95 -17.07
N GLY A 185 34.40 15.50 -17.25
CA GLY A 185 33.61 15.39 -18.47
C GLY A 185 32.98 14.02 -18.72
N TYR A 186 32.68 13.25 -17.68
CA TYR A 186 32.08 11.91 -17.78
C TYR A 186 30.56 11.97 -18.03
N LYS A 187 30.16 12.49 -19.20
CA LYS A 187 28.76 12.85 -19.52
C LYS A 187 27.72 11.75 -19.30
N GLN A 188 28.03 10.48 -19.59
CA GLN A 188 27.10 9.39 -19.32
C GLN A 188 26.86 9.19 -17.82
N VAL A 189 27.93 9.26 -17.01
CA VAL A 189 27.84 9.07 -15.56
C VAL A 189 27.22 10.29 -14.88
N GLU A 190 27.47 11.49 -15.41
CA GLU A 190 26.82 12.74 -15.00
C GLU A 190 25.29 12.64 -15.11
N ILE A 191 24.79 12.13 -16.24
CA ILE A 191 23.35 11.87 -16.43
C ILE A 191 22.84 10.84 -15.42
N VAL A 192 23.60 9.75 -15.17
CA VAL A 192 23.22 8.75 -14.17
C VAL A 192 23.19 9.36 -12.77
N ALA A 193 24.17 10.17 -12.38
CA ALA A 193 24.21 10.85 -11.09
C ALA A 193 23.00 11.78 -10.90
N LEU A 194 22.62 12.54 -11.94
CA LEU A 194 21.40 13.36 -11.92
C LEU A 194 20.13 12.50 -11.77
N ILE A 195 20.04 11.36 -12.45
CA ILE A 195 18.92 10.41 -12.28
C ILE A 195 18.88 9.87 -10.85
N ARG A 196 20.03 9.54 -10.25
CA ARG A 196 20.11 9.06 -8.87
C ARG A 196 19.74 10.14 -7.85
N LEU A 197 20.16 11.39 -8.06
CA LEU A 197 19.73 12.56 -7.29
C LEU A 197 18.21 12.77 -7.38
N GLY A 198 17.65 12.68 -8.58
CA GLY A 198 16.20 12.70 -8.76
C GLY A 198 15.51 11.55 -8.02
N GLY A 199 16.13 10.36 -8.01
CA GLY A 199 15.66 9.17 -7.31
C GLY A 199 15.55 9.36 -5.81
N VAL A 200 16.62 9.85 -5.18
CA VAL A 200 16.66 10.08 -3.73
C VAL A 200 15.72 11.22 -3.33
N CYS A 201 15.65 12.32 -4.09
CA CYS A 201 14.69 13.39 -3.84
C CYS A 201 13.25 12.88 -3.93
N ARG A 202 12.94 12.03 -4.94
CA ARG A 202 11.62 11.40 -5.07
C ARG A 202 11.31 10.46 -3.91
N GLY A 203 12.30 9.71 -3.42
CA GLY A 203 12.19 8.85 -2.23
C GLY A 203 11.93 9.66 -0.95
N ASN A 204 12.55 10.82 -0.84
CA ASN A 204 12.37 11.79 0.25
C ASN A 204 11.15 12.71 0.08
N ASN A 205 10.21 12.38 -0.83
CA ASN A 205 9.02 13.16 -1.17
C ASN A 205 9.25 14.61 -1.65
N GLN A 206 10.46 14.94 -2.10
CA GLN A 206 10.82 16.23 -2.72
C GLN A 206 10.59 16.15 -4.23
N PHE A 207 9.32 16.09 -4.64
CA PHE A 207 8.97 15.78 -6.04
C PHE A 207 9.39 16.87 -7.03
N GLU A 208 9.28 18.15 -6.67
CA GLU A 208 9.72 19.27 -7.52
C GLU A 208 11.22 19.22 -7.78
N THR A 209 12.03 19.04 -6.73
CA THR A 209 13.50 18.91 -6.86
C THR A 209 13.87 17.68 -7.67
N ALA A 210 13.15 16.56 -7.48
CA ALA A 210 13.34 15.37 -8.30
C ALA A 210 13.10 15.65 -9.79
N ILE A 211 11.99 16.34 -10.12
CA ILE A 211 11.65 16.73 -11.48
C ILE A 211 12.74 17.61 -12.10
N GLU A 212 13.33 18.54 -11.34
CA GLU A 212 14.43 19.38 -11.82
C GLU A 212 15.67 18.56 -12.21
N HIS A 213 16.10 17.62 -11.35
CA HIS A 213 17.23 16.75 -11.64
C HIS A 213 16.97 15.86 -12.86
N TYR A 214 15.80 15.24 -12.95
CA TYR A 214 15.47 14.40 -14.10
C TYR A 214 15.32 15.19 -15.40
N LYS A 215 14.84 16.45 -15.36
CA LYS A 215 14.80 17.33 -16.53
C LYS A 215 16.19 17.64 -17.05
N LYS A 216 17.14 17.96 -16.16
CA LYS A 216 18.55 18.16 -16.52
C LYS A 216 19.15 16.89 -17.14
N ALA A 217 18.90 15.74 -16.52
CA ALA A 217 19.32 14.45 -17.05
C ALA A 217 18.76 14.18 -18.46
N LEU A 218 17.48 14.48 -18.69
CA LEU A 218 16.83 14.34 -19.98
C LEU A 218 17.43 15.28 -21.04
N GLU A 219 17.72 16.54 -20.68
CA GLU A 219 18.35 17.52 -21.56
C GLU A 219 19.72 17.05 -22.03
N PHE A 220 20.58 16.62 -21.10
CA PHE A 220 21.90 16.09 -21.44
C PHE A 220 21.81 14.79 -22.23
N ALA A 221 20.90 13.88 -21.89
CA ALA A 221 20.72 12.65 -22.66
C ALA A 221 20.30 12.93 -24.11
N LYS A 222 19.51 13.99 -24.36
CA LYS A 222 19.16 14.45 -25.71
C LYS A 222 20.34 15.11 -26.42
N GLU A 223 21.06 16.00 -25.75
CA GLU A 223 22.23 16.71 -26.29
C GLU A 223 23.31 15.74 -26.78
N TYR A 224 23.62 14.72 -25.99
CA TYR A 224 24.64 13.72 -26.31
C TYR A 224 24.09 12.48 -27.03
N GLU A 225 22.83 12.50 -27.46
CA GLU A 225 22.15 11.42 -28.20
C GLU A 225 22.16 10.05 -27.50
N TYR A 226 22.22 10.02 -26.17
CA TYR A 226 22.14 8.78 -25.39
C TYR A 226 20.70 8.29 -25.25
N LYS A 227 20.15 7.71 -26.32
CA LYS A 227 18.73 7.26 -26.38
C LYS A 227 18.29 6.33 -25.24
N HIS A 228 19.18 5.49 -24.73
CA HIS A 228 18.88 4.62 -23.59
C HIS A 228 18.70 5.42 -22.28
N LEU A 229 19.52 6.45 -22.04
CA LEU A 229 19.40 7.35 -20.89
C LEU A 229 18.25 8.34 -21.05
N GLU A 230 17.98 8.79 -22.28
CA GLU A 230 16.80 9.62 -22.61
C GLU A 230 15.53 8.88 -22.21
N THR A 231 15.42 7.60 -22.60
CA THR A 231 14.28 6.75 -22.24
C THR A 231 14.17 6.56 -20.71
N LEU A 232 15.30 6.32 -20.02
CA LEU A 232 15.32 6.17 -18.56
C LEU A 232 14.87 7.46 -17.86
N ALA A 233 15.41 8.61 -18.26
CA ALA A 233 15.03 9.91 -17.68
C ALA A 233 13.53 10.22 -17.89
N LEU A 234 12.97 9.84 -19.04
CA LEU A 234 11.52 9.98 -19.31
C LEU A 234 10.67 9.08 -18.40
N VAL A 235 11.07 7.82 -18.18
CA VAL A 235 10.37 6.93 -17.25
C VAL A 235 10.41 7.49 -15.83
N GLU A 236 11.57 7.96 -15.36
CA GLU A 236 11.69 8.53 -14.02
C GLU A 236 10.97 9.87 -13.86
N LEU A 237 10.93 10.72 -14.90
CA LEU A 237 10.07 11.91 -14.94
C LEU A 237 8.60 11.52 -14.83
N GLY A 238 8.16 10.52 -15.59
CA GLY A 238 6.80 9.99 -15.48
C GLY A 238 6.48 9.53 -14.06
N CYS A 239 7.44 8.87 -13.39
CA CYS A 239 7.31 8.47 -11.98
C CYS A 239 7.19 9.67 -11.04
N ALA A 240 8.03 10.69 -11.21
CA ALA A 240 8.03 11.89 -10.39
C ALA A 240 6.74 12.71 -10.56
N TYR A 241 6.33 12.96 -11.80
CA TYR A 241 5.09 13.68 -12.11
C TYR A 241 3.84 12.95 -11.59
N ARG A 242 3.79 11.61 -11.71
CA ARG A 242 2.70 10.80 -11.17
C ARG A 242 2.62 10.92 -9.64
N ARG A 243 3.76 10.94 -8.96
CA ARG A 243 3.83 11.12 -7.49
C ARG A 243 3.49 12.54 -7.07
N ASN A 244 3.75 13.52 -7.94
CA ASN A 244 3.35 14.91 -7.76
C ASN A 244 1.90 15.22 -8.18
N ASN A 245 1.07 14.20 -8.41
CA ASN A 245 -0.33 14.32 -8.87
C ASN A 245 -0.53 15.04 -10.22
N GLN A 246 0.52 15.15 -11.03
CA GLN A 246 0.48 15.74 -12.37
C GLN A 246 0.36 14.61 -13.41
N PHE A 247 -0.82 13.99 -13.45
CA PHE A 247 -1.04 12.73 -14.15
C PHE A 247 -0.94 12.82 -15.67
N GLU A 248 -1.44 13.89 -16.28
CA GLU A 248 -1.40 14.11 -17.73
C GLU A 248 0.06 14.24 -18.22
N THR A 249 0.87 15.03 -17.51
CA THR A 249 2.31 15.18 -17.80
C THR A 249 3.06 13.86 -17.60
N ALA A 250 2.68 13.07 -16.59
CA ALA A 250 3.26 11.76 -16.38
C ALA A 250 2.98 10.82 -17.56
N ILE A 251 1.74 10.80 -18.05
CA ILE A 251 1.35 10.01 -19.24
C ILE A 251 2.18 10.42 -20.45
N GLU A 252 2.31 11.72 -20.72
CA GLU A 252 3.11 12.23 -21.85
C GLU A 252 4.56 11.72 -21.79
N HIS A 253 5.20 11.76 -20.62
CA HIS A 253 6.57 11.27 -20.47
C HIS A 253 6.70 9.76 -20.66
N TYR A 254 5.76 8.96 -20.14
CA TYR A 254 5.79 7.52 -20.39
C TYR A 254 5.50 7.15 -21.84
N GLU A 255 4.59 7.86 -22.52
CA GLU A 255 4.30 7.65 -23.95
C GLU A 255 5.54 7.97 -24.80
N ASN A 256 6.21 9.09 -24.53
CA ASN A 256 7.47 9.44 -25.17
C ASN A 256 8.56 8.37 -24.93
N ALA A 257 8.64 7.82 -23.70
CA ALA A 257 9.56 6.73 -23.41
C ALA A 257 9.26 5.47 -24.25
N VAL A 258 7.99 5.09 -24.39
CA VAL A 258 7.57 3.95 -25.24
C VAL A 258 7.90 4.21 -26.72
N GLU A 259 7.68 5.42 -27.21
CA GLU A 259 7.96 5.82 -28.59
C GLU A 259 9.45 5.70 -28.95
N ILE A 260 10.34 6.05 -28.02
CA ILE A 260 11.80 5.90 -28.20
C ILE A 260 12.22 4.44 -28.00
N ALA A 261 11.70 3.76 -26.98
CA ALA A 261 12.13 2.41 -26.61
C ALA A 261 11.84 1.36 -27.70
N ARG A 262 10.68 1.44 -28.34
CA ARG A 262 10.23 0.46 -29.36
C ARG A 262 11.18 0.30 -30.55
N PRO A 263 11.51 1.36 -31.32
CA PRO A 263 12.38 1.23 -32.48
C PRO A 263 13.81 0.83 -32.11
N HIS A 264 14.28 1.23 -30.91
CA HIS A 264 15.62 0.89 -30.42
C HIS A 264 15.69 -0.48 -29.71
N LYS A 265 14.56 -1.19 -29.59
CA LYS A 265 14.44 -2.49 -28.91
C LYS A 265 14.85 -2.45 -27.44
N TYR A 266 14.64 -1.33 -26.75
CA TYR A 266 14.83 -1.21 -25.30
C TYR A 266 13.64 -1.83 -24.56
N LYS A 267 13.48 -3.15 -24.67
CA LYS A 267 12.27 -3.87 -24.25
C LYS A 267 11.99 -3.80 -22.76
N GLN A 268 13.03 -3.75 -21.94
CA GLN A 268 12.89 -3.52 -20.50
C GLN A 268 12.29 -2.13 -20.22
N ARG A 269 12.83 -1.07 -20.83
CA ARG A 269 12.32 0.31 -20.65
C ARG A 269 10.91 0.49 -21.21
N GLU A 270 10.60 -0.14 -22.35
CA GLU A 270 9.24 -0.19 -22.89
C GLU A 270 8.27 -0.79 -21.87
N THR A 271 8.66 -1.88 -21.22
CA THR A 271 7.86 -2.56 -20.19
C THR A 271 7.64 -1.66 -18.97
N GLU A 272 8.71 -1.04 -18.45
CA GLU A 272 8.64 -0.13 -17.30
C GLU A 272 7.73 1.08 -17.58
N ALA A 273 7.83 1.68 -18.76
CA ALA A 273 6.96 2.79 -19.16
C ALA A 273 5.48 2.38 -19.27
N LEU A 274 5.19 1.18 -19.82
CA LEU A 274 3.82 0.64 -19.89
C LEU A 274 3.24 0.34 -18.50
N VAL A 275 4.06 -0.19 -17.59
CA VAL A 275 3.66 -0.37 -16.17
C VAL A 275 3.39 0.99 -15.53
N GLY A 276 4.24 1.99 -15.79
CA GLY A 276 4.05 3.38 -15.37
C GLY A 276 2.72 3.98 -15.84
N LEU A 277 2.40 3.84 -17.14
CA LEU A 277 1.10 4.22 -17.70
C LEU A 277 -0.05 3.49 -17.00
N GLY A 278 0.08 2.18 -16.79
CA GLY A 278 -0.89 1.38 -16.06
C GLY A 278 -1.17 1.94 -14.66
N HIS A 279 -0.13 2.30 -13.92
CA HIS A 279 -0.25 2.93 -12.60
C HIS A 279 -0.97 4.27 -12.67
N THR A 280 -0.61 5.13 -13.64
CA THR A 280 -1.21 6.46 -13.78
C THR A 280 -2.70 6.38 -14.11
N TYR A 281 -3.07 5.60 -15.13
CA TYR A 281 -4.47 5.40 -15.51
C TYR A 281 -5.29 4.80 -14.38
N ARG A 282 -4.73 3.86 -13.61
CA ARG A 282 -5.41 3.26 -12.45
C ARG A 282 -5.72 4.30 -11.38
N ILE A 283 -4.80 5.21 -11.08
CA ILE A 283 -5.00 6.28 -10.08
C ILE A 283 -6.09 7.27 -10.57
N GLN A 284 -6.17 7.52 -11.88
CA GLN A 284 -7.22 8.34 -12.49
C GLN A 284 -8.57 7.61 -12.65
N ASN A 285 -8.71 6.38 -12.12
CA ASN A 285 -9.89 5.51 -12.28
C ASN A 285 -10.21 5.12 -13.73
N LEU A 286 -9.24 5.27 -14.65
CA LEU A 286 -9.30 4.83 -16.04
C LEU A 286 -8.86 3.36 -16.13
N PHE A 287 -9.70 2.48 -15.57
CA PHE A 287 -9.31 1.08 -15.33
C PHE A 287 -9.08 0.25 -16.60
N GLN A 288 -9.77 0.55 -17.71
CA GLN A 288 -9.62 -0.22 -18.95
C GLN A 288 -8.27 0.07 -19.62
N GLU A 289 -7.88 1.33 -19.67
CA GLU A 289 -6.59 1.82 -20.15
C GLU A 289 -5.45 1.26 -19.30
N ALA A 290 -5.64 1.23 -17.97
CA ALA A 290 -4.69 0.59 -17.06
C ALA A 290 -4.51 -0.91 -17.38
N ILE A 291 -5.62 -1.65 -17.48
CA ILE A 291 -5.64 -3.09 -17.80
C ILE A 291 -4.94 -3.37 -19.14
N GLU A 292 -5.19 -2.55 -20.16
CA GLU A 292 -4.57 -2.73 -21.48
C GLU A 292 -3.05 -2.55 -21.42
N ASN A 293 -2.57 -1.51 -20.74
CA ASN A 293 -1.14 -1.24 -20.60
C ASN A 293 -0.42 -2.34 -19.79
N TYR A 294 -1.01 -2.81 -18.68
CA TYR A 294 -0.45 -3.95 -17.94
C TYR A 294 -0.39 -5.23 -18.79
N LYS A 295 -1.42 -5.52 -19.58
CA LYS A 295 -1.40 -6.70 -20.48
C LYS A 295 -0.31 -6.59 -21.55
N LYS A 296 -0.06 -5.40 -22.10
CA LYS A 296 1.04 -5.13 -23.03
C LYS A 296 2.40 -5.35 -22.34
N ALA A 297 2.57 -4.82 -21.13
CA ALA A 297 3.78 -5.01 -20.34
C ALA A 297 4.06 -6.48 -20.03
N ILE A 298 3.05 -7.24 -19.55
CA ILE A 298 3.16 -8.68 -19.27
C ILE A 298 3.59 -9.45 -20.51
N LYS A 299 3.04 -9.12 -21.68
CA LYS A 299 3.41 -9.79 -22.94
C LYS A 299 4.90 -9.62 -23.25
N ILE A 300 5.40 -8.39 -23.21
CA ILE A 300 6.82 -8.10 -23.47
C ILE A 300 7.70 -8.74 -22.41
N ALA A 301 7.36 -8.59 -21.13
CA ALA A 301 8.12 -9.16 -20.04
C ALA A 301 8.23 -10.69 -20.13
N LYS A 302 7.14 -11.36 -20.51
CA LYS A 302 7.13 -12.81 -20.71
C LYS A 302 7.96 -13.25 -21.92
N GLU A 303 7.89 -12.51 -23.03
CA GLU A 303 8.68 -12.79 -24.25
C GLU A 303 10.19 -12.66 -24.03
N HIS A 304 10.61 -11.81 -23.09
CA HIS A 304 12.02 -11.52 -22.80
C HIS A 304 12.48 -11.99 -21.41
N GLU A 305 11.67 -12.83 -20.74
CA GLU A 305 11.97 -13.41 -19.43
C GLU A 305 12.27 -12.39 -18.31
N TYR A 306 11.70 -11.19 -18.40
CA TYR A 306 11.77 -10.15 -17.37
C TYR A 306 10.81 -10.47 -16.21
N LYS A 307 11.14 -11.50 -15.42
CA LYS A 307 10.25 -12.06 -14.38
C LYS A 307 9.84 -11.06 -13.31
N GLN A 308 10.71 -10.13 -12.95
CA GLN A 308 10.40 -9.09 -11.97
C GLN A 308 9.33 -8.12 -12.50
N GLN A 309 9.48 -7.63 -13.73
CA GLN A 309 8.51 -6.73 -14.39
C GLN A 309 7.21 -7.47 -14.74
N GLU A 310 7.29 -8.76 -15.10
CA GLU A 310 6.12 -9.63 -15.30
C GLU A 310 5.29 -9.70 -14.00
N THR A 311 5.96 -9.92 -12.86
CA THR A 311 5.33 -9.97 -11.55
C THR A 311 4.69 -8.62 -11.18
N GLU A 312 5.42 -7.52 -11.35
CA GLU A 312 4.92 -6.16 -11.06
C GLU A 312 3.66 -5.84 -11.89
N ALA A 313 3.69 -6.14 -13.18
CA ALA A 313 2.55 -5.90 -14.05
C ALA A 313 1.34 -6.77 -13.67
N PHE A 314 1.54 -8.00 -13.17
CA PHE A 314 0.46 -8.81 -12.62
C PHE A 314 -0.13 -8.23 -11.32
N VAL A 315 0.70 -7.70 -10.41
CA VAL A 315 0.24 -7.01 -9.20
C VAL A 315 -0.60 -5.79 -9.59
N GLY A 316 -0.09 -4.94 -10.48
CA GLY A 316 -0.80 -3.75 -10.96
C GLY A 316 -2.11 -4.09 -11.69
N LEU A 317 -2.12 -5.18 -12.47
CA LEU A 317 -3.34 -5.69 -13.10
C LEU A 317 -4.37 -6.19 -12.07
N GLY A 318 -3.90 -6.86 -11.01
CA GLY A 318 -4.73 -7.25 -9.87
C GLY A 318 -5.36 -6.03 -9.19
N ASP A 319 -4.59 -4.98 -8.95
CA ASP A 319 -5.09 -3.72 -8.37
C ASP A 319 -6.16 -3.07 -9.26
N ALA A 320 -5.94 -3.01 -10.58
CA ALA A 320 -6.91 -2.44 -11.51
C ALA A 320 -8.25 -3.22 -11.52
N TYR A 321 -8.20 -4.55 -11.48
CA TYR A 321 -9.41 -5.37 -11.36
C TYR A 321 -10.08 -5.22 -10.00
N ARG A 322 -9.32 -5.11 -8.91
CA ARG A 322 -9.86 -4.90 -7.56
C ARG A 322 -10.60 -3.57 -7.47
N MET A 323 -9.99 -2.48 -7.96
CA MET A 323 -10.59 -1.15 -7.95
C MET A 323 -11.80 -1.02 -8.88
N SER A 324 -11.88 -1.84 -9.93
CA SER A 324 -13.07 -1.96 -10.80
C SER A 324 -14.09 -3.01 -10.33
N TYR A 325 -13.99 -3.47 -9.07
CA TYR A 325 -14.90 -4.44 -8.43
C TYR A 325 -14.93 -5.84 -9.08
N GLN A 326 -13.98 -6.15 -9.96
CA GLN A 326 -13.82 -7.46 -10.61
C GLN A 326 -12.95 -8.38 -9.75
N PHE A 327 -13.41 -8.67 -8.53
CA PHE A 327 -12.58 -9.28 -7.51
C PHE A 327 -12.04 -10.67 -7.85
N GLN A 328 -12.76 -11.47 -8.65
CA GLN A 328 -12.28 -12.80 -9.05
C GLN A 328 -11.05 -12.69 -9.96
N MET A 329 -11.09 -11.77 -10.93
CA MET A 329 -9.95 -11.47 -11.79
C MET A 329 -8.76 -10.94 -10.99
N ALA A 330 -9.03 -10.06 -10.00
CA ALA A 330 -7.99 -9.55 -9.11
C ALA A 330 -7.24 -10.69 -8.39
N ILE A 331 -7.99 -11.61 -7.76
CA ILE A 331 -7.43 -12.79 -7.07
C ILE A 331 -6.55 -13.61 -8.03
N GLU A 332 -7.06 -13.94 -9.22
CA GLU A 332 -6.31 -14.73 -10.21
C GLU A 332 -4.98 -14.08 -10.62
N HIS A 333 -4.94 -12.75 -10.74
CA HIS A 333 -3.74 -12.03 -11.14
C HIS A 333 -2.73 -11.87 -10.00
N TYR A 334 -3.18 -11.65 -8.77
CA TYR A 334 -2.26 -11.70 -7.62
C TYR A 334 -1.70 -13.12 -7.41
N GLU A 335 -2.50 -14.18 -7.62
CA GLU A 335 -2.00 -15.56 -7.54
C GLU A 335 -0.94 -15.86 -8.61
N LYS A 336 -1.11 -15.33 -9.84
CA LYS A 336 -0.07 -15.41 -10.89
C LYS A 336 1.20 -14.67 -10.50
N ALA A 337 1.09 -13.48 -9.89
CA ALA A 337 2.24 -12.77 -9.36
C ALA A 337 2.98 -13.61 -8.30
N LEU A 338 2.25 -14.25 -7.38
CA LEU A 338 2.85 -15.14 -6.36
C LEU A 338 3.53 -16.37 -6.94
N GLN A 339 2.97 -16.96 -8.00
CA GLN A 339 3.57 -18.11 -8.71
C GLN A 339 4.93 -17.77 -9.32
N ILE A 340 5.15 -16.52 -9.72
CA ILE A 340 6.43 -16.05 -10.26
C ILE A 340 7.34 -15.56 -9.13
N ALA A 341 6.83 -14.78 -8.18
CA ALA A 341 7.63 -14.16 -7.14
C ALA A 341 8.32 -15.17 -6.21
N ARG A 342 7.62 -16.25 -5.83
CA ARG A 342 8.13 -17.21 -4.83
C ARG A 342 9.37 -17.98 -5.29
N PRO A 343 9.40 -18.61 -6.49
CA PRO A 343 10.57 -19.35 -6.94
C PRO A 343 11.79 -18.47 -7.23
N HIS A 344 11.58 -17.19 -7.53
CA HIS A 344 12.65 -16.23 -7.84
C HIS A 344 13.02 -15.34 -6.65
N GLU A 345 12.45 -15.63 -5.47
CA GLU A 345 12.72 -14.90 -4.22
C GLU A 345 12.48 -13.39 -4.30
N TYR A 346 11.50 -12.95 -5.10
CA TYR A 346 11.07 -11.56 -5.16
C TYR A 346 10.18 -11.19 -3.96
N LYS A 347 10.75 -11.21 -2.75
CA LYS A 347 10.03 -11.09 -1.46
C LYS A 347 9.20 -9.82 -1.34
N GLN A 348 9.67 -8.69 -1.89
CA GLN A 348 8.90 -7.46 -1.93
C GLN A 348 7.65 -7.60 -2.79
N ARG A 349 7.78 -8.16 -4.01
CA ARG A 349 6.61 -8.38 -4.90
C ARG A 349 5.67 -9.45 -4.35
N GLU A 350 6.20 -10.47 -3.68
CA GLU A 350 5.39 -11.46 -2.94
C GLU A 350 4.54 -10.76 -1.86
N THR A 351 5.15 -9.86 -1.10
CA THR A 351 4.48 -9.07 -0.06
C THR A 351 3.38 -8.19 -0.65
N GLU A 352 3.65 -7.47 -1.74
CA GLU A 352 2.66 -6.62 -2.42
C GLU A 352 1.47 -7.44 -2.95
N ALA A 353 1.71 -8.60 -3.56
CA ALA A 353 0.64 -9.48 -4.04
C ALA A 353 -0.20 -10.05 -2.89
N LEU A 354 0.41 -10.39 -1.75
CA LEU A 354 -0.29 -10.84 -0.55
C LEU A 354 -1.15 -9.72 0.07
N VAL A 355 -0.64 -8.50 0.14
CA VAL A 355 -1.42 -7.33 0.56
C VAL A 355 -2.61 -7.10 -0.38
N GLY A 356 -2.40 -7.17 -1.69
CA GLY A 356 -3.48 -7.04 -2.68
C GLY A 356 -4.57 -8.13 -2.55
N LEU A 357 -4.19 -9.37 -2.27
CA LEU A 357 -5.15 -10.43 -1.92
C LEU A 357 -5.90 -10.12 -0.62
N GLY A 358 -5.17 -9.67 0.40
CA GLY A 358 -5.73 -9.22 1.67
C GLY A 358 -6.81 -8.16 1.46
N ASP A 359 -6.49 -7.10 0.73
CA ASP A 359 -7.40 -6.00 0.39
C ASP A 359 -8.62 -6.52 -0.36
N THR A 360 -8.41 -7.40 -1.33
CA THR A 360 -9.51 -7.97 -2.14
C THR A 360 -10.48 -8.76 -1.27
N TYR A 361 -9.97 -9.59 -0.36
CA TYR A 361 -10.82 -10.34 0.56
C TYR A 361 -11.48 -9.46 1.62
N ARG A 362 -10.79 -8.42 2.09
CA ARG A 362 -11.32 -7.45 3.06
C ARG A 362 -12.52 -6.70 2.48
N VAL A 363 -12.39 -6.15 1.27
CA VAL A 363 -13.49 -5.45 0.56
C VAL A 363 -14.67 -6.39 0.26
N LYS A 364 -14.42 -7.70 0.08
CA LYS A 364 -15.47 -8.73 -0.02
C LYS A 364 -16.08 -9.14 1.33
N ASN A 365 -15.72 -8.49 2.44
CA ASN A 365 -16.09 -8.85 3.81
C ASN A 365 -15.68 -10.28 4.22
N GLN A 366 -14.65 -10.84 3.59
CA GLN A 366 -14.07 -12.15 3.93
C GLN A 366 -12.86 -11.95 4.87
N PHE A 367 -13.11 -11.32 6.03
CA PHE A 367 -12.07 -10.84 6.95
C PHE A 367 -11.05 -11.92 7.35
N GLN A 368 -11.47 -13.16 7.59
CA GLN A 368 -10.55 -14.25 7.97
C GLN A 368 -9.51 -14.57 6.88
N LYS A 369 -9.92 -14.56 5.60
CA LYS A 369 -8.98 -14.75 4.49
C LYS A 369 -8.05 -13.54 4.35
N ALA A 370 -8.59 -12.33 4.51
CA ALA A 370 -7.78 -11.12 4.49
C ALA A 370 -6.68 -11.17 5.57
N ILE A 371 -7.04 -11.50 6.81
CA ILE A 371 -6.11 -11.68 7.93
C ILE A 371 -5.03 -12.72 7.60
N GLU A 372 -5.38 -13.85 6.99
CA GLU A 372 -4.40 -14.88 6.60
C GLU A 372 -3.34 -14.32 5.63
N HIS A 373 -3.77 -13.58 4.61
CA HIS A 373 -2.86 -13.01 3.62
C HIS A 373 -2.00 -11.88 4.21
N TYR A 374 -2.57 -10.98 5.01
CA TYR A 374 -1.78 -9.93 5.66
C TYR A 374 -0.78 -10.50 6.68
N LYS A 375 -1.11 -11.58 7.40
CA LYS A 375 -0.13 -12.26 8.29
C LYS A 375 1.05 -12.86 7.52
N LYS A 376 0.80 -13.41 6.32
CA LYS A 376 1.88 -13.91 5.45
C LYS A 376 2.77 -12.76 4.96
N ALA A 377 2.17 -11.64 4.54
CA ALA A 377 2.90 -10.43 4.15
C ALA A 377 3.75 -9.89 5.31
N LEU A 378 3.16 -9.78 6.50
CA LEU A 378 3.84 -9.35 7.72
C LEU A 378 5.05 -10.22 8.05
N LYS A 379 4.91 -11.54 7.95
CA LYS A 379 6.00 -12.49 8.21
C LYS A 379 7.19 -12.24 7.27
N ILE A 380 6.93 -12.11 5.97
CA ILE A 380 7.99 -11.85 4.99
C ILE A 380 8.67 -10.50 5.29
N ALA A 381 7.88 -9.46 5.58
CA ALA A 381 8.41 -8.15 5.89
C ALA A 381 9.32 -8.15 7.14
N LYS A 382 8.90 -8.82 8.22
CA LYS A 382 9.70 -9.00 9.44
C LYS A 382 11.00 -9.77 9.18
N GLU A 383 10.95 -10.84 8.39
CA GLU A 383 12.12 -11.68 8.07
C GLU A 383 13.20 -10.93 7.27
N HIS A 384 12.80 -9.94 6.45
CA HIS A 384 13.70 -9.22 5.55
C HIS A 384 13.98 -7.77 5.98
N GLY A 385 13.50 -7.35 7.16
CA GLY A 385 13.70 -6.00 7.68
C GLY A 385 12.98 -4.91 6.89
N TYR A 386 11.89 -5.26 6.19
CA TYR A 386 11.10 -4.32 5.38
C TYR A 386 10.15 -3.49 6.26
N ASN A 387 10.69 -2.55 7.04
CA ASN A 387 9.95 -1.78 8.04
C ASN A 387 8.68 -1.09 7.47
N GLN A 388 8.75 -0.56 6.25
CA GLN A 388 7.62 0.11 5.59
C GLN A 388 6.47 -0.88 5.32
N GLN A 389 6.77 -2.03 4.73
CA GLN A 389 5.81 -3.10 4.44
C GLN A 389 5.31 -3.78 5.72
N GLU A 390 6.18 -3.92 6.73
CA GLU A 390 5.82 -4.46 8.05
C GLU A 390 4.75 -3.58 8.70
N ARG A 391 5.01 -2.26 8.78
CA ARG A 391 4.03 -1.28 9.30
C ARG A 391 2.73 -1.33 8.49
N GLN A 392 2.83 -1.33 7.17
CA GLN A 392 1.64 -1.36 6.30
C GLN A 392 0.79 -2.63 6.55
N ALA A 393 1.43 -3.80 6.65
CA ALA A 393 0.72 -5.05 6.94
C ALA A 393 0.06 -5.04 8.32
N LEU A 394 0.73 -4.45 9.33
CA LEU A 394 0.17 -4.27 10.67
C LEU A 394 -1.05 -3.33 10.67
N VAL A 395 -0.96 -2.21 9.96
CA VAL A 395 -2.09 -1.27 9.78
C VAL A 395 -3.27 -1.96 9.11
N TRP A 396 -3.04 -2.72 8.03
CA TRP A 396 -4.11 -3.47 7.38
C TRP A 396 -4.71 -4.57 8.25
N LEU A 397 -3.90 -5.25 9.06
CA LEU A 397 -4.41 -6.16 10.08
C LEU A 397 -5.27 -5.40 11.08
N GLY A 398 -4.81 -4.27 11.60
CA GLY A 398 -5.56 -3.39 12.49
C GLY A 398 -6.92 -3.01 11.91
N HIS A 399 -6.96 -2.50 10.68
CA HIS A 399 -8.21 -2.18 9.99
C HIS A 399 -9.11 -3.40 9.86
N THR A 400 -8.57 -4.55 9.45
CA THR A 400 -9.36 -5.77 9.21
C THR A 400 -9.93 -6.35 10.49
N TYR A 401 -9.16 -6.37 11.59
CA TYR A 401 -9.66 -6.81 12.89
C TYR A 401 -10.73 -5.85 13.43
N ARG A 402 -10.54 -4.53 13.25
CA ARG A 402 -11.55 -3.53 13.62
C ARG A 402 -12.85 -3.73 12.85
N GLU A 403 -12.78 -3.90 11.53
CA GLU A 403 -13.94 -4.21 10.67
C GLU A 403 -14.59 -5.54 11.03
N ASN A 404 -13.81 -6.51 11.53
CA ASN A 404 -14.29 -7.78 12.07
C ASN A 404 -14.74 -7.69 13.55
N ASN A 405 -14.89 -6.48 14.12
CA ASN A 405 -15.29 -6.20 15.51
C ASN A 405 -14.36 -6.81 16.60
N GLN A 406 -13.11 -7.11 16.25
CA GLN A 406 -12.09 -7.60 17.18
C GLN A 406 -11.18 -6.43 17.60
N PHE A 407 -11.77 -5.44 18.29
CA PHE A 407 -11.12 -4.16 18.59
C PHE A 407 -9.83 -4.29 19.40
N GLN A 408 -9.78 -5.19 20.39
CA GLN A 408 -8.57 -5.38 21.20
C GLN A 408 -7.38 -5.87 20.36
N THR A 409 -7.60 -6.81 19.45
CA THR A 409 -6.55 -7.30 18.53
C THR A 409 -6.17 -6.25 17.49
N ALA A 410 -7.13 -5.40 17.07
CA ALA A 410 -6.83 -4.26 16.22
C ALA A 410 -5.87 -3.27 16.93
N ILE A 411 -6.14 -2.95 18.20
CA ILE A 411 -5.29 -2.09 19.02
C ILE A 411 -3.86 -2.65 19.10
N GLU A 412 -3.69 -3.93 19.41
CA GLU A 412 -2.36 -4.58 19.47
C GLU A 412 -1.55 -4.38 18.19
N HIS A 413 -2.17 -4.61 17.03
CA HIS A 413 -1.48 -4.45 15.74
C HIS A 413 -1.18 -2.99 15.39
N TYR A 414 -2.06 -2.04 15.72
CA TYR A 414 -1.72 -0.64 15.51
C TYR A 414 -0.66 -0.14 16.50
N GLU A 415 -0.61 -0.66 17.73
CA GLU A 415 0.46 -0.33 18.68
C GLU A 415 1.82 -0.80 18.15
N GLU A 416 1.92 -2.04 17.63
CA GLU A 416 3.12 -2.51 16.91
C GLU A 416 3.47 -1.59 15.72
N ALA A 417 2.48 -1.18 14.91
CA ALA A 417 2.72 -0.29 13.78
C ALA A 417 3.22 1.09 14.22
N LEU A 418 2.73 1.60 15.36
CA LEU A 418 3.12 2.89 15.91
C LEU A 418 4.57 2.87 16.42
N GLU A 419 5.01 1.76 17.01
CA GLU A 419 6.41 1.59 17.41
C GLU A 419 7.36 1.68 16.21
N ILE A 420 7.00 1.08 15.08
CA ILE A 420 7.78 1.17 13.84
C ILE A 420 7.74 2.61 13.29
N ALA A 421 6.56 3.24 13.25
CA ALA A 421 6.41 4.61 12.77
C ALA A 421 7.20 5.63 13.61
N LYS A 422 7.45 5.32 14.90
CA LYS A 422 8.21 6.17 15.81
C LYS A 422 9.73 5.95 15.76
N LYS A 423 10.26 4.99 14.99
CA LYS A 423 11.71 4.80 14.86
C LYS A 423 12.36 6.06 14.24
N PRO A 424 13.58 6.45 14.66
CA PRO A 424 14.24 7.63 14.13
C PRO A 424 14.74 7.38 12.70
N GLU A 425 14.32 8.29 11.82
CA GLU A 425 14.70 8.52 10.42
C GLU A 425 14.50 7.41 9.38
N PRO A 426 13.82 7.73 8.24
CA PRO A 426 12.93 8.87 8.05
C PRO A 426 11.70 8.65 8.92
N HIS A 427 11.46 9.57 9.85
CA HIS A 427 10.28 9.52 10.71
C HIS A 427 9.09 9.94 9.86
N ASP A 428 8.37 8.97 9.30
CA ASP A 428 7.22 9.24 8.44
C ASP A 428 6.03 9.70 9.30
N LYS A 429 6.00 11.02 9.58
CA LYS A 429 4.99 11.70 10.38
C LYS A 429 3.58 11.55 9.81
N TYR A 430 3.48 11.40 8.49
CA TYR A 430 2.21 11.13 7.83
C TYR A 430 1.69 9.74 8.21
N GLN A 431 2.55 8.72 8.15
CA GLN A 431 2.20 7.35 8.56
C GLN A 431 1.92 7.25 10.06
N GLU A 432 2.69 7.94 10.90
CA GLU A 432 2.42 8.04 12.34
C GLU A 432 1.00 8.57 12.60
N THR A 433 0.60 9.60 11.85
CA THR A 433 -0.74 10.19 11.95
C THR A 433 -1.83 9.19 11.56
N GLN A 434 -1.65 8.45 10.44
CA GLN A 434 -2.58 7.42 10.00
C GLN A 434 -2.75 6.30 11.03
N VAL A 435 -1.65 5.83 11.63
CA VAL A 435 -1.70 4.81 12.69
C VAL A 435 -2.43 5.33 13.93
N LEU A 436 -2.20 6.59 14.32
CA LEU A 436 -2.88 7.20 15.46
C LEU A 436 -4.39 7.37 15.23
N LEU A 437 -4.81 7.73 14.02
CA LEU A 437 -6.23 7.75 13.64
C LEU A 437 -6.83 6.33 13.74
N GLY A 438 -6.15 5.32 13.19
CA GLY A 438 -6.58 3.92 13.29
C GLY A 438 -6.66 3.39 14.73
N LEU A 439 -5.72 3.78 15.60
CA LEU A 439 -5.78 3.51 17.04
C LEU A 439 -6.98 4.16 17.69
N GLY A 440 -7.21 5.45 17.38
CA GLY A 440 -8.37 6.18 17.87
C GLY A 440 -9.67 5.45 17.55
N ASP A 441 -9.84 5.05 16.29
CA ASP A 441 -11.01 4.30 15.81
C ASP A 441 -11.17 2.94 16.48
N ALA A 442 -10.06 2.24 16.75
CA ALA A 442 -10.09 0.95 17.43
C ALA A 442 -10.45 1.10 18.92
N TYR A 443 -9.93 2.13 19.59
CA TYR A 443 -10.28 2.46 20.96
C TYR A 443 -11.73 2.93 21.09
N ASP A 444 -12.21 3.72 20.13
CA ASP A 444 -13.60 4.18 20.03
C ASP A 444 -14.56 2.98 19.91
N GLY A 445 -14.32 2.09 18.94
CA GLY A 445 -15.08 0.84 18.79
C GLY A 445 -14.99 -0.10 20.01
N ASN A 446 -13.91 -0.03 20.79
CA ASN A 446 -13.76 -0.75 22.06
C ASN A 446 -14.44 -0.03 23.25
N ASN A 447 -15.22 1.03 23.02
CA ASN A 447 -15.87 1.88 24.02
C ASN A 447 -14.89 2.56 25.00
N GLN A 448 -13.65 2.82 24.57
CA GLN A 448 -12.63 3.51 25.35
C GLN A 448 -12.45 4.96 24.85
N LEU A 449 -13.55 5.72 24.84
CA LEU A 449 -13.65 7.08 24.28
C LEU A 449 -12.53 8.03 24.75
N HIS A 450 -12.13 7.98 26.02
CA HIS A 450 -11.05 8.84 26.52
C HIS A 450 -9.70 8.58 25.83
N LYS A 451 -9.37 7.31 25.55
CA LYS A 451 -8.16 6.95 24.82
C LYS A 451 -8.29 7.30 23.34
N ALA A 452 -9.47 7.09 22.76
CA ALA A 452 -9.74 7.48 21.37
C ALA A 452 -9.46 8.98 21.15
N ILE A 453 -10.03 9.82 22.02
CA ILE A 453 -9.82 11.28 22.01
C ILE A 453 -8.34 11.64 22.18
N GLU A 454 -7.58 10.93 23.02
CA GLU A 454 -6.14 11.15 23.18
C GLU A 454 -5.38 10.89 21.87
N HIS A 455 -5.64 9.75 21.23
CA HIS A 455 -5.00 9.38 19.97
C HIS A 455 -5.37 10.32 18.82
N TYR A 456 -6.65 10.70 18.71
CA TYR A 456 -7.08 11.68 17.71
C TYR A 456 -6.45 13.07 17.92
N LYS A 457 -6.26 13.51 19.17
CA LYS A 457 -5.54 14.76 19.47
C LYS A 457 -4.07 14.70 19.10
N ASN A 458 -3.41 13.55 19.34
CA ASN A 458 -2.03 13.35 18.95
C ASN A 458 -1.88 13.35 17.41
N ALA A 459 -2.78 12.67 16.69
CA ALA A 459 -2.86 12.70 15.23
C ALA A 459 -3.07 14.13 14.71
N LEU A 460 -4.05 14.86 15.28
CA LEU A 460 -4.35 16.24 14.91
C LEU A 460 -3.13 17.16 15.09
N LYS A 461 -2.40 17.01 16.19
CA LYS A 461 -1.19 17.82 16.45
C LYS A 461 -0.15 17.60 15.36
N ILE A 462 0.16 16.34 15.04
CA ILE A 462 1.16 16.02 14.01
C ILE A 462 0.70 16.53 12.64
N ALA A 463 -0.57 16.32 12.28
CA ALA A 463 -1.14 16.77 11.03
C ALA A 463 -1.05 18.29 10.87
N ASN A 464 -1.34 19.05 11.92
CA ASN A 464 -1.22 20.51 11.93
C ASN A 464 0.24 20.96 11.80
N ASP A 465 1.15 20.38 12.58
CA ASP A 465 2.58 20.72 12.56
C ASP A 465 3.24 20.49 11.18
N HIS A 466 2.66 19.63 10.33
CA HIS A 466 3.20 19.27 9.01
C HIS A 466 2.26 19.62 7.84
N GLU A 467 1.20 20.41 8.10
CA GLU A 467 0.25 20.85 7.07
C GLU A 467 -0.44 19.70 6.29
N TYR A 468 -0.66 18.55 6.96
CA TYR A 468 -1.42 17.42 6.41
C TYR A 468 -2.93 17.69 6.50
N PHE A 469 -3.42 18.65 5.72
CA PHE A 469 -4.78 19.20 5.83
C PHE A 469 -5.90 18.15 5.72
N GLN A 470 -5.71 17.08 4.94
CA GLN A 470 -6.71 16.00 4.84
C GLN A 470 -6.83 15.24 6.16
N GLN A 471 -5.70 14.85 6.76
CA GLN A 471 -5.64 14.13 8.04
C GLN A 471 -6.05 15.04 9.19
N GLU A 472 -5.77 16.33 9.11
CA GLU A 472 -6.25 17.33 10.06
C GLU A 472 -7.79 17.38 10.07
N ALA A 473 -8.41 17.47 8.90
CA ALA A 473 -9.87 17.44 8.77
C ALA A 473 -10.46 16.11 9.25
N GLU A 474 -9.85 14.97 8.89
CA GLU A 474 -10.25 13.64 9.34
C GLU A 474 -10.18 13.52 10.88
N ALA A 475 -9.08 13.96 11.50
CA ALA A 475 -8.93 13.97 12.96
C ALA A 475 -10.01 14.83 13.64
N PHE A 476 -10.41 15.95 13.03
CA PHE A 476 -11.50 16.77 13.53
C PHE A 476 -12.87 16.10 13.38
N VAL A 477 -13.14 15.38 12.30
CA VAL A 477 -14.36 14.57 12.16
C VAL A 477 -14.42 13.53 13.26
N GLN A 478 -13.34 12.75 13.44
CA GLN A 478 -13.28 11.69 14.45
C GLN A 478 -13.39 12.21 15.89
N LEU A 479 -12.77 13.36 16.20
CA LEU A 479 -12.99 14.04 17.48
C LEU A 479 -14.45 14.48 17.64
N GLY A 480 -15.07 14.99 16.57
CA GLY A 480 -16.48 15.34 16.54
C GLY A 480 -17.38 14.15 16.86
N ASP A 481 -17.11 13.00 16.27
CA ASP A 481 -17.82 11.74 16.51
C ASP A 481 -17.64 11.30 17.97
N ALA A 482 -16.40 11.19 18.46
CA ALA A 482 -16.11 10.78 19.83
C ALA A 482 -16.74 11.73 20.88
N TYR A 483 -16.72 13.04 20.65
CA TYR A 483 -17.38 14.00 21.54
C TYR A 483 -18.90 13.93 21.47
N ARG A 484 -19.48 13.63 20.30
CA ARG A 484 -20.93 13.40 20.17
C ARG A 484 -21.35 12.15 20.93
N GLU A 485 -20.59 11.07 20.84
CA GLU A 485 -20.85 9.82 21.58
C GLU A 485 -20.67 9.97 23.08
N ASN A 486 -19.81 10.91 23.51
CA ASN A 486 -19.65 11.28 24.92
C ASN A 486 -20.67 12.35 25.39
N ASP A 487 -21.76 12.58 24.64
CA ASP A 487 -22.81 13.59 24.91
C ASP A 487 -22.33 15.05 25.02
N GLN A 488 -21.11 15.35 24.55
CA GLN A 488 -20.51 16.68 24.55
C GLN A 488 -20.80 17.41 23.22
N PHE A 489 -22.09 17.60 22.91
CA PHE A 489 -22.55 18.07 21.59
C PHE A 489 -21.97 19.43 21.15
N GLN A 490 -21.75 20.37 22.08
CA GLN A 490 -21.14 21.67 21.73
C GLN A 490 -19.69 21.52 21.25
N MET A 491 -18.93 20.62 21.88
CA MET A 491 -17.57 20.32 21.45
C MET A 491 -17.57 19.60 20.10
N ALA A 492 -18.50 18.65 19.92
CA ALA A 492 -18.67 17.98 18.64
C ALA A 492 -18.94 18.98 17.51
N ILE A 493 -19.86 19.93 17.71
CA ILE A 493 -20.15 21.00 16.75
C ILE A 493 -18.90 21.84 16.43
N GLU A 494 -18.08 22.18 17.43
CA GLU A 494 -16.85 22.94 17.20
C GLU A 494 -15.86 22.16 16.31
N HIS A 495 -15.65 20.88 16.60
CA HIS A 495 -14.72 20.04 15.84
C HIS A 495 -15.22 19.80 14.40
N TYR A 496 -16.49 19.46 14.20
CA TYR A 496 -17.02 19.31 12.84
C TYR A 496 -17.00 20.61 12.03
N LYS A 497 -17.18 21.78 12.66
CA LYS A 497 -17.02 23.07 11.95
C LYS A 497 -15.60 23.25 11.43
N LYS A 498 -14.58 22.95 12.24
CA LYS A 498 -13.17 23.01 11.81
C LYS A 498 -12.90 22.03 10.67
N ALA A 499 -13.38 20.79 10.78
CA ALA A 499 -13.30 19.81 9.69
C ALA A 499 -13.93 20.33 8.39
N PHE A 500 -15.15 20.87 8.48
CA PHE A 500 -15.87 21.44 7.34
C PHE A 500 -15.10 22.61 6.70
N GLU A 501 -14.57 23.53 7.50
CA GLU A 501 -13.80 24.69 7.00
C GLU A 501 -12.55 24.27 6.23
N ILE A 502 -11.78 23.31 6.77
CA ILE A 502 -10.58 22.78 6.12
C ILE A 502 -10.96 22.02 4.84
N ALA A 503 -11.92 21.09 4.93
CA ALA A 503 -12.34 20.29 3.78
C ALA A 503 -12.90 21.15 2.64
N MET A 504 -13.68 22.17 2.96
CA MET A 504 -14.20 23.12 1.98
C MET A 504 -13.08 23.95 1.33
N LYS A 505 -12.12 24.44 2.12
CA LYS A 505 -10.99 25.26 1.63
C LYS A 505 -10.08 24.48 0.68
N HIS A 506 -9.86 23.20 0.96
CA HIS A 506 -8.96 22.33 0.19
C HIS A 506 -9.70 21.41 -0.80
N GLU A 507 -11.00 21.66 -1.02
CA GLU A 507 -11.86 20.92 -1.96
C GLU A 507 -11.96 19.40 -1.71
N TYR A 508 -11.79 18.95 -0.46
CA TYR A 508 -12.02 17.58 -0.05
C TYR A 508 -13.53 17.29 0.08
N LYS A 509 -14.23 17.16 -1.05
CA LYS A 509 -15.71 17.09 -1.11
C LYS A 509 -16.33 15.94 -0.31
N GLN A 510 -15.64 14.81 -0.21
CA GLN A 510 -16.10 13.70 0.62
C GLN A 510 -16.08 14.07 2.12
N LEU A 511 -14.94 14.55 2.63
CA LEU A 511 -14.81 15.02 4.02
C LEU A 511 -15.71 16.23 4.32
N GLU A 512 -15.93 17.12 3.35
CA GLU A 512 -16.88 18.22 3.46
C GLU A 512 -18.30 17.69 3.73
N THR A 513 -18.68 16.61 3.03
CA THR A 513 -19.98 15.95 3.18
C THR A 513 -20.07 15.25 4.54
N GLU A 514 -19.04 14.51 4.94
CA GLU A 514 -18.99 13.79 6.24
C GLU A 514 -19.08 14.77 7.42
N ALA A 515 -18.34 15.88 7.39
CA ALA A 515 -18.41 16.93 8.40
C ALA A 515 -19.81 17.58 8.48
N LEU A 516 -20.50 17.75 7.34
CA LEU A 516 -21.87 18.28 7.31
C LEU A 516 -22.90 17.29 7.88
N VAL A 517 -22.75 15.99 7.61
CA VAL A 517 -23.57 14.94 8.23
C VAL A 517 -23.34 14.94 9.75
N GLY A 518 -22.08 14.96 10.19
CA GLY A 518 -21.71 15.04 11.61
C GLY A 518 -22.26 16.30 12.31
N LEU A 519 -22.21 17.46 11.65
CA LEU A 519 -22.88 18.69 12.13
C LEU A 519 -24.38 18.50 12.25
N GLY A 520 -25.02 17.89 11.25
CA GLY A 520 -26.44 17.54 11.27
C GLY A 520 -26.80 16.71 12.49
N ASP A 521 -26.02 15.65 12.77
CA ASP A 521 -26.24 14.76 13.91
C ASP A 521 -26.03 15.49 15.24
N ALA A 522 -24.94 16.24 15.37
CA ALA A 522 -24.64 16.97 16.60
C ALA A 522 -25.69 18.06 16.90
N TYR A 523 -26.14 18.80 15.88
CA TYR A 523 -27.23 19.76 16.03
C TYR A 523 -28.57 19.09 16.35
N ARG A 524 -28.87 17.93 15.75
CA ARG A 524 -30.08 17.15 16.07
C ARG A 524 -30.07 16.71 17.53
N MET A 525 -28.96 16.15 18.01
CA MET A 525 -28.82 15.71 19.40
C MET A 525 -28.83 16.88 20.39
N ASN A 526 -28.31 18.04 19.97
CA ASN A 526 -28.43 19.30 20.71
C ASN A 526 -29.82 19.99 20.55
N SER A 527 -30.84 19.28 20.07
CA SER A 527 -32.22 19.75 19.90
C SER A 527 -32.42 20.95 18.95
N GLN A 528 -31.46 21.22 18.07
CA GLN A 528 -31.51 22.29 17.06
C GLN A 528 -31.91 21.73 15.69
N PHE A 529 -33.10 21.17 15.60
CA PHE A 529 -33.56 20.37 14.45
C PHE A 529 -33.56 21.12 13.11
N GLN A 530 -33.97 22.40 13.09
CA GLN A 530 -33.98 23.20 11.86
C GLN A 530 -32.57 23.48 11.32
N THR A 531 -31.59 23.63 12.22
CA THR A 531 -30.18 23.77 11.83
C THR A 531 -29.64 22.44 11.31
N ALA A 532 -29.98 21.33 11.97
CA ALA A 532 -29.61 19.99 11.53
C ALA A 532 -30.10 19.70 10.10
N ILE A 533 -31.38 19.99 9.80
CA ILE A 533 -31.97 19.81 8.46
C ILE A 533 -31.16 20.55 7.39
N LYS A 534 -30.79 21.82 7.64
CA LYS A 534 -29.99 22.60 6.67
C LYS A 534 -28.63 21.97 6.38
N HIS A 535 -27.97 21.42 7.40
CA HIS A 535 -26.68 20.75 7.21
C HIS A 535 -26.81 19.45 6.42
N TYR A 536 -27.83 18.63 6.70
CA TYR A 536 -28.08 17.43 5.92
C TYR A 536 -28.52 17.71 4.48
N GLU A 537 -29.34 18.74 4.24
CA GLU A 537 -29.73 19.16 2.88
C GLU A 537 -28.49 19.56 2.07
N LYS A 538 -27.57 20.30 2.69
CA LYS A 538 -26.30 20.66 2.05
C LYS A 538 -25.41 19.44 1.80
N ALA A 539 -25.30 18.52 2.77
CA ALA A 539 -24.56 17.27 2.59
C ALA A 539 -25.13 16.45 1.43
N LEU A 540 -26.46 16.32 1.37
CA LEU A 540 -27.16 15.60 0.31
C LEU A 540 -26.89 16.21 -1.08
N GLU A 541 -26.92 17.54 -1.20
CA GLU A 541 -26.63 18.23 -2.46
C GLU A 541 -25.23 17.90 -2.98
N ILE A 542 -24.21 17.94 -2.11
CA ILE A 542 -22.82 17.63 -2.46
C ILE A 542 -22.71 16.14 -2.81
N ALA A 543 -23.26 15.25 -1.98
CA ALA A 543 -23.20 13.81 -2.20
C ALA A 543 -23.83 13.40 -3.55
N MET A 544 -24.98 13.98 -3.90
CA MET A 544 -25.63 13.74 -5.19
C MET A 544 -24.80 14.24 -6.37
N ARG A 545 -24.19 15.43 -6.25
CA ARG A 545 -23.38 16.04 -7.31
C ARG A 545 -22.12 15.23 -7.63
N HIS A 546 -21.50 14.64 -6.60
CA HIS A 546 -20.26 13.88 -6.72
C HIS A 546 -20.46 12.36 -6.70
N GLU A 547 -21.71 11.90 -6.74
CA GLU A 547 -22.11 10.49 -6.71
C GLU A 547 -21.58 9.70 -5.49
N TYR A 548 -21.45 10.35 -4.35
CA TYR A 548 -21.09 9.72 -3.07
C TYR A 548 -22.31 8.99 -2.48
N ARG A 549 -22.63 7.83 -3.05
CA ARG A 549 -23.89 7.11 -2.78
C ARG A 549 -24.07 6.68 -1.32
N GLN A 550 -22.98 6.38 -0.62
CA GLN A 550 -23.04 6.07 0.80
C GLN A 550 -23.43 7.30 1.62
N GLN A 551 -22.73 8.42 1.44
CA GLN A 551 -23.01 9.69 2.12
C GLN A 551 -24.38 10.27 1.70
N GLU A 552 -24.83 10.01 0.47
CA GLU A 552 -26.18 10.33 0.00
C GLU A 552 -27.23 9.61 0.84
N ALA A 553 -27.06 8.30 1.08
CA ALA A 553 -27.93 7.53 1.94
C ALA A 553 -27.87 7.99 3.40
N GLU A 554 -26.69 8.27 3.94
CA GLU A 554 -26.50 8.77 5.31
C GLU A 554 -27.18 10.12 5.52
N ALA A 555 -27.03 11.07 4.59
CA ALA A 555 -27.70 12.37 4.65
C ALA A 555 -29.23 12.24 4.57
N LEU A 556 -29.75 11.33 3.73
CA LEU A 556 -31.20 11.04 3.67
C LEU A 556 -31.72 10.45 4.98
N VAL A 557 -30.97 9.54 5.60
CA VAL A 557 -31.32 8.95 6.90
C VAL A 557 -31.27 10.02 8.00
N GLY A 558 -30.25 10.88 8.00
CA GLY A 558 -30.12 12.01 8.91
C GLY A 558 -31.27 13.01 8.78
N LEU A 559 -31.72 13.31 7.55
CA LEU A 559 -32.95 14.09 7.31
C LEU A 559 -34.17 13.38 7.89
N GLY A 560 -34.31 12.08 7.64
CA GLY A 560 -35.38 11.26 8.20
C GLY A 560 -35.43 11.38 9.72
N ASP A 561 -34.28 11.20 10.39
CA ASP A 561 -34.17 11.33 11.84
C ASP A 561 -34.55 12.72 12.33
N ALA A 562 -34.03 13.77 11.70
CA ALA A 562 -34.31 15.16 12.06
C ALA A 562 -35.81 15.50 11.91
N TYR A 563 -36.45 15.07 10.83
CA TYR A 563 -37.89 15.26 10.64
C TYR A 563 -38.72 14.44 11.62
N ARG A 564 -38.29 13.22 11.97
CA ARG A 564 -38.99 12.37 12.93
C ARG A 564 -39.01 13.01 14.32
N VAL A 565 -37.86 13.46 14.82
CA VAL A 565 -37.76 14.12 16.13
C VAL A 565 -38.40 15.52 16.13
N ASN A 566 -38.53 16.16 14.96
CA ASN A 566 -39.29 17.39 14.77
C ASN A 566 -40.81 17.16 14.57
N ASN A 567 -41.32 15.96 14.90
CA ASN A 567 -42.74 15.56 14.78
C ASN A 567 -43.33 15.60 13.35
N GLN A 568 -42.49 15.55 12.31
CA GLN A 568 -42.89 15.51 10.90
C GLN A 568 -42.69 14.10 10.32
N VAL A 569 -43.35 13.12 10.94
CA VAL A 569 -43.09 11.68 10.72
C VAL A 569 -43.37 11.24 9.27
N GLU A 570 -44.38 11.80 8.60
CA GLU A 570 -44.65 11.46 7.19
C GLU A 570 -43.52 11.91 6.25
N THR A 571 -42.90 13.06 6.54
CA THR A 571 -41.74 13.53 5.79
C THR A 571 -40.52 12.66 6.09
N ALA A 572 -40.35 12.24 7.34
CA ALA A 572 -39.28 11.33 7.74
C ALA A 572 -39.31 10.01 6.97
N VAL A 573 -40.49 9.38 6.88
CA VAL A 573 -40.69 8.14 6.11
C VAL A 573 -40.25 8.29 4.65
N LYS A 574 -40.62 9.39 3.98
CA LYS A 574 -40.22 9.65 2.58
C LYS A 574 -38.70 9.71 2.42
N TYR A 575 -37.98 10.31 3.37
CA TYR A 575 -36.52 10.38 3.32
C TYR A 575 -35.87 9.03 3.60
N TYR A 576 -36.36 8.28 4.58
CA TYR A 576 -35.87 6.93 4.83
C TYR A 576 -36.13 5.99 3.66
N GLU A 577 -37.28 6.08 2.98
CA GLU A 577 -37.58 5.27 1.78
C GLU A 577 -36.59 5.55 0.64
N LYS A 578 -36.25 6.82 0.40
CA LYS A 578 -35.20 7.19 -0.56
C LYS A 578 -33.84 6.62 -0.15
N GLY A 579 -33.47 6.74 1.12
CA GLY A 579 -32.23 6.15 1.64
C GLY A 579 -32.20 4.62 1.48
N LEU A 580 -33.33 3.96 1.74
CA LEU A 580 -33.51 2.51 1.59
C LEU A 580 -33.32 2.04 0.13
N GLU A 581 -33.79 2.83 -0.84
CA GLU A 581 -33.60 2.54 -2.26
C GLU A 581 -32.11 2.51 -2.64
N ILE A 582 -31.34 3.49 -2.17
CA ILE A 582 -29.89 3.57 -2.43
C ILE A 582 -29.16 2.39 -1.79
N VAL A 583 -29.33 2.15 -0.50
CA VAL A 583 -28.61 1.08 0.21
C VAL A 583 -28.95 -0.31 -0.35
N LYS A 584 -30.18 -0.51 -0.86
CA LYS A 584 -30.55 -1.74 -1.57
C LYS A 584 -29.87 -1.87 -2.92
N LYS A 585 -29.88 -0.80 -3.72
CA LYS A 585 -29.28 -0.79 -5.06
C LYS A 585 -27.79 -1.10 -5.04
N TYR A 586 -27.07 -0.62 -4.02
CA TYR A 586 -25.63 -0.82 -3.86
C TYR A 586 -25.26 -1.95 -2.89
N GLU A 587 -26.23 -2.75 -2.46
CA GLU A 587 -26.05 -3.90 -1.56
C GLU A 587 -25.35 -3.59 -0.22
N TYR A 588 -25.56 -2.39 0.32
CA TYR A 588 -25.10 -1.98 1.65
C TYR A 588 -25.95 -2.62 2.75
N LYS A 589 -25.78 -3.93 2.97
CA LYS A 589 -26.68 -4.76 3.80
C LYS A 589 -26.76 -4.30 5.26
N GLN A 590 -25.66 -3.81 5.84
CA GLN A 590 -25.68 -3.31 7.21
C GLN A 590 -26.54 -2.04 7.31
N GLN A 591 -26.30 -1.07 6.42
CA GLN A 591 -27.07 0.17 6.33
C GLN A 591 -28.54 -0.12 5.98
N GLU A 592 -28.81 -1.09 5.10
CA GLU A 592 -30.17 -1.54 4.79
C GLU A 592 -30.91 -1.96 6.07
N ALA A 593 -30.28 -2.74 6.95
CA ALA A 593 -30.86 -3.12 8.22
C ALA A 593 -31.09 -1.91 9.15
N ASP A 594 -30.13 -0.97 9.22
CA ASP A 594 -30.28 0.23 10.04
C ASP A 594 -31.41 1.15 9.56
N VAL A 595 -31.53 1.40 8.24
CA VAL A 595 -32.63 2.20 7.68
C VAL A 595 -33.98 1.53 7.91
N LEU A 596 -34.05 0.21 7.83
CA LEU A 596 -35.28 -0.54 8.14
C LEU A 596 -35.68 -0.41 9.62
N VAL A 597 -34.72 -0.39 10.55
CA VAL A 597 -35.02 -0.08 11.96
C VAL A 597 -35.58 1.33 12.10
N GLN A 598 -34.96 2.32 11.46
CA GLN A 598 -35.42 3.72 11.53
C GLN A 598 -36.81 3.92 10.92
N LEU A 599 -37.12 3.23 9.81
CA LEU A 599 -38.45 3.16 9.24
C LEU A 599 -39.45 2.56 10.23
N GLY A 600 -39.07 1.46 10.89
CA GLY A 600 -39.88 0.85 11.95
C GLY A 600 -40.21 1.85 13.05
N ASP A 601 -39.20 2.57 13.55
CA ASP A 601 -39.35 3.59 14.60
C ASP A 601 -40.26 4.75 14.14
N ALA A 602 -40.15 5.17 12.88
CA ALA A 602 -41.01 6.19 12.30
C ALA A 602 -42.47 5.72 12.18
N TYR A 603 -42.70 4.50 11.69
CA TYR A 603 -44.05 3.95 11.60
C TYR A 603 -44.68 3.74 12.98
N ARG A 604 -43.89 3.30 13.96
CA ARG A 604 -44.33 3.17 15.36
C ARG A 604 -44.74 4.53 15.95
N ALA A 605 -43.90 5.56 15.77
CA ALA A 605 -44.21 6.91 16.21
C ALA A 605 -45.49 7.49 15.55
N ASN A 606 -45.87 6.97 14.38
CA ASN A 606 -47.13 7.31 13.68
C ASN A 606 -48.30 6.35 14.01
N ASN A 607 -48.18 5.52 15.05
CA ASN A 607 -49.17 4.50 15.44
C ASN A 607 -49.50 3.46 14.35
N LYS A 608 -48.64 3.31 13.34
CA LYS A 608 -48.75 2.31 12.26
C LYS A 608 -47.99 1.04 12.65
N PHE A 609 -48.42 0.40 13.73
CA PHE A 609 -47.68 -0.70 14.38
C PHE A 609 -47.44 -1.91 13.47
N GLN A 610 -48.39 -2.26 12.58
CA GLN A 610 -48.19 -3.37 11.63
C GLN A 610 -47.04 -3.10 10.66
N ALA A 611 -46.99 -1.89 10.07
CA ALA A 611 -45.89 -1.48 9.20
C ALA A 611 -44.55 -1.45 9.97
N ALA A 612 -44.56 -0.98 11.22
CA ALA A 612 -43.37 -1.00 12.06
C ALA A 612 -42.81 -2.43 12.24
N VAL A 613 -43.68 -3.38 12.59
CA VAL A 613 -43.33 -4.80 12.74
C VAL A 613 -42.76 -5.40 11.46
N GLU A 614 -43.33 -5.09 10.30
CA GLU A 614 -42.79 -5.57 9.02
C GLU A 614 -41.36 -5.08 8.76
N HIS A 615 -41.07 -3.81 9.04
CA HIS A 615 -39.76 -3.22 8.83
C HIS A 615 -38.72 -3.77 9.82
N TYR A 616 -39.08 -3.91 11.10
CA TYR A 616 -38.19 -4.53 12.08
C TYR A 616 -37.90 -6.01 11.75
N ASN A 617 -38.90 -6.78 11.29
CA ASN A 617 -38.68 -8.16 10.87
C ASN A 617 -37.71 -8.27 9.68
N LYS A 618 -37.82 -7.37 8.69
CA LYS A 618 -36.87 -7.31 7.57
C LYS A 618 -35.45 -6.97 8.06
N ALA A 619 -35.31 -6.00 8.96
CA ALA A 619 -34.02 -5.66 9.57
C ALA A 619 -33.42 -6.84 10.34
N LEU A 620 -34.24 -7.56 11.12
CA LEU A 620 -33.84 -8.74 11.89
C LEU A 620 -33.35 -9.88 10.97
N GLN A 621 -34.05 -10.14 9.87
CA GLN A 621 -33.64 -11.16 8.90
C GLN A 621 -32.27 -10.85 8.28
N ILE A 622 -32.04 -9.61 7.88
CA ILE A 622 -30.75 -9.17 7.36
C ILE A 622 -29.67 -9.30 8.43
N GLY A 623 -29.95 -8.82 9.65
CA GLY A 623 -29.02 -8.92 10.78
C GLY A 623 -28.61 -10.36 11.10
N LYS A 624 -29.57 -11.30 11.14
CA LYS A 624 -29.27 -12.73 11.36
C LYS A 624 -28.47 -13.35 10.23
N LYS A 625 -28.85 -13.08 8.98
CA LYS A 625 -28.21 -13.67 7.79
C LYS A 625 -26.74 -13.24 7.68
N HIS A 626 -26.44 -12.00 8.01
CA HIS A 626 -25.11 -11.40 7.83
C HIS A 626 -24.30 -11.27 9.12
N GLY A 627 -24.87 -11.66 10.27
CA GLY A 627 -24.17 -11.60 11.57
C GLY A 627 -24.12 -10.21 12.20
N TYR A 628 -24.96 -9.26 11.78
CA TYR A 628 -25.01 -7.90 12.32
C TYR A 628 -25.74 -7.86 13.67
N LYS A 629 -25.02 -8.23 14.74
CA LYS A 629 -25.60 -8.40 16.10
C LYS A 629 -26.22 -7.13 16.68
N ARG A 630 -25.67 -5.96 16.39
CA ARG A 630 -26.23 -4.67 16.84
C ARG A 630 -27.61 -4.43 16.22
N GLN A 631 -27.73 -4.63 14.91
CA GLN A 631 -28.97 -4.43 14.16
C GLN A 631 -30.01 -5.50 14.52
N GLU A 632 -29.60 -6.75 14.74
CA GLU A 632 -30.44 -7.82 15.29
C GLU A 632 -31.06 -7.39 16.62
N ARG A 633 -30.25 -6.90 17.57
CA ARG A 633 -30.72 -6.42 18.87
C ARG A 633 -31.67 -5.23 18.75
N ARG A 634 -31.31 -4.22 17.93
CA ARG A 634 -32.17 -3.03 17.73
C ARG A 634 -33.52 -3.40 17.13
N ALA A 635 -33.54 -4.30 16.15
CA ALA A 635 -34.77 -4.78 15.54
C ALA A 635 -35.66 -5.54 16.55
N LEU A 636 -35.07 -6.39 17.40
CA LEU A 636 -35.80 -7.10 18.46
C LEU A 636 -36.40 -6.14 19.50
N LEU A 637 -35.65 -5.12 19.92
CA LEU A 637 -36.15 -4.08 20.82
C LEU A 637 -37.31 -3.32 20.18
N GLY A 638 -37.17 -2.90 18.92
CA GLY A 638 -38.22 -2.23 18.16
C GLY A 638 -39.51 -3.07 18.04
N LEU A 639 -39.38 -4.37 17.78
CA LEU A 639 -40.51 -5.31 17.77
C LEU A 639 -41.22 -5.36 19.13
N GLY A 640 -40.47 -5.51 20.23
CA GLY A 640 -41.02 -5.56 21.58
C GLY A 640 -41.80 -4.27 21.92
N GLU A 641 -41.25 -3.11 21.59
CA GLU A 641 -41.89 -1.81 21.80
C GLU A 641 -43.16 -1.64 20.96
N ALA A 642 -43.12 -2.02 19.68
CA ALA A 642 -44.29 -1.94 18.79
C ALA A 642 -45.43 -2.85 19.27
N PHE A 643 -45.12 -4.06 19.74
CA PHE A 643 -46.12 -4.98 20.28
C PHE A 643 -46.72 -4.50 21.61
N ARG A 644 -45.90 -3.92 22.49
CA ARG A 644 -46.36 -3.30 23.74
C ARG A 644 -47.34 -2.15 23.47
N GLU A 645 -46.97 -1.25 22.56
CA GLU A 645 -47.74 -0.03 22.27
C GLU A 645 -49.04 -0.30 21.50
N ASN A 646 -49.09 -1.39 20.71
CA ASN A 646 -50.30 -1.79 19.98
C ASN A 646 -51.40 -2.44 20.88
N ASN A 647 -51.21 -2.51 22.21
CA ASN A 647 -52.12 -3.18 23.17
C ASN A 647 -52.50 -4.63 22.82
N GLN A 648 -51.76 -5.25 21.89
CA GLN A 648 -51.96 -6.62 21.43
C GLN A 648 -51.23 -7.63 22.32
N PHE A 649 -51.02 -7.32 23.61
CA PHE A 649 -50.31 -8.19 24.56
C PHE A 649 -50.89 -9.61 24.66
N GLN A 650 -52.21 -9.77 24.52
CA GLN A 650 -52.86 -11.09 24.52
C GLN A 650 -52.63 -11.85 23.21
N THR A 651 -52.77 -11.21 22.05
CA THR A 651 -52.40 -11.81 20.74
C THR A 651 -50.91 -12.11 20.63
N VAL A 652 -50.02 -11.33 21.25
CA VAL A 652 -48.58 -11.63 21.30
C VAL A 652 -48.30 -12.85 22.17
N THR A 653 -49.17 -13.23 23.12
CA THR A 653 -49.02 -14.50 23.83
C THR A 653 -49.79 -15.64 23.17
N GLU A 654 -50.92 -15.37 22.49
CA GLU A 654 -51.79 -16.39 21.86
C GLU A 654 -51.38 -16.74 20.42
N HIS A 655 -51.01 -15.80 19.55
CA HIS A 655 -50.35 -16.13 18.28
C HIS A 655 -49.00 -16.79 18.51
N PHE A 656 -48.23 -16.36 19.52
CA PHE A 656 -47.01 -17.07 19.89
C PHE A 656 -47.32 -18.47 20.44
N LYS A 657 -48.36 -18.68 21.28
CA LYS A 657 -48.73 -20.01 21.80
C LYS A 657 -49.34 -20.95 20.76
N GLU A 658 -50.20 -20.47 19.87
CA GLU A 658 -50.83 -21.29 18.82
C GLU A 658 -49.83 -21.68 17.72
N ASP A 659 -48.83 -20.84 17.40
CA ASP A 659 -47.74 -21.20 16.47
C ASP A 659 -46.55 -21.92 17.14
N LEU A 660 -46.39 -21.84 18.47
CA LEU A 660 -45.41 -22.60 19.27
C LEU A 660 -45.68 -24.12 19.25
N ASP A 661 -46.92 -24.54 19.10
CA ASP A 661 -47.31 -25.97 19.09
C ASP A 661 -47.06 -26.65 17.73
N GLY A 662 -46.75 -25.89 16.67
CA GLY A 662 -46.66 -26.41 15.29
C GLY A 662 -45.28 -26.38 14.61
N ALA A 663 -44.39 -25.44 14.94
CA ALA A 663 -43.17 -25.22 14.17
C ALA A 663 -41.89 -25.16 15.03
N LYS A 664 -40.86 -25.91 14.62
CA LYS A 664 -39.50 -25.85 15.20
C LYS A 664 -38.84 -24.52 14.85
N TYR A 665 -38.94 -23.54 15.73
CA TYR A 665 -38.18 -22.29 15.63
C TYR A 665 -37.02 -22.16 16.63
N THR A 666 -36.17 -21.20 16.30
CA THR A 666 -34.83 -20.95 16.84
C THR A 666 -34.87 -20.09 18.11
N GLN A 667 -33.80 -20.16 18.90
CA GLN A 667 -33.60 -19.53 20.21
C GLN A 667 -33.95 -18.02 20.30
N THR A 668 -34.05 -17.32 19.17
CA THR A 668 -34.38 -15.89 19.08
C THR A 668 -35.85 -15.56 19.40
N GLU A 669 -36.78 -16.46 19.11
CA GLU A 669 -38.22 -16.23 19.38
C GLU A 669 -38.55 -16.39 20.87
N LYS A 670 -37.79 -17.25 21.56
CA LYS A 670 -37.79 -17.31 23.04
C LYS A 670 -37.28 -16.02 23.68
N GLN A 671 -36.20 -15.43 23.16
CA GLN A 671 -35.60 -14.22 23.72
C GLN A 671 -36.50 -12.98 23.57
N ALA A 672 -37.23 -12.85 22.46
CA ALA A 672 -38.21 -11.77 22.29
C ALA A 672 -39.42 -11.92 23.24
N SER A 673 -39.87 -13.16 23.48
CA SER A 673 -40.91 -13.49 24.45
C SER A 673 -40.47 -13.19 25.89
N GLU A 674 -39.23 -13.50 26.26
CA GLU A 674 -38.68 -13.20 27.60
C GLU A 674 -38.59 -11.69 27.87
N ILE A 675 -38.25 -10.88 26.86
CA ILE A 675 -38.25 -9.41 26.93
C ILE A 675 -39.67 -8.87 27.13
N ALA A 676 -40.65 -9.44 26.43
CA ALA A 676 -42.07 -9.07 26.55
C ALA A 676 -42.68 -9.52 27.90
N GLU A 677 -42.37 -10.73 28.38
CA GLU A 677 -42.84 -11.26 29.67
C GLU A 677 -42.22 -10.52 30.86
N GLY A 678 -40.94 -10.14 30.80
CA GLY A 678 -40.29 -9.34 31.84
C GLY A 678 -40.93 -7.97 32.08
N SER A 679 -41.67 -7.45 31.09
CA SER A 679 -42.41 -6.17 31.16
C SER A 679 -43.82 -6.31 31.76
N ARG A 680 -44.32 -7.54 31.96
CA ARG A 680 -45.69 -7.83 32.41
C ARG A 680 -45.89 -7.66 33.93
N ASP A 681 -44.81 -7.69 34.72
CA ASP A 681 -44.86 -7.73 36.19
C ASP A 681 -44.40 -6.44 36.92
N ARG A 682 -44.10 -5.34 36.21
CA ARG A 682 -43.30 -4.25 36.81
C ARG A 682 -43.89 -2.85 36.64
N ASN A 683 -44.68 -2.45 37.63
CA ASN A 683 -45.05 -1.05 37.91
C ASN A 683 -44.00 -0.34 38.82
N ASP A 684 -42.72 -0.74 38.76
CA ASP A 684 -41.68 -0.20 39.65
C ASP A 684 -40.43 0.19 38.84
N GLU A 685 -40.20 1.50 38.70
CA GLU A 685 -39.15 2.15 37.88
C GLU A 685 -37.74 1.63 38.19
N THR A 686 -37.51 1.20 39.44
CA THR A 686 -36.22 0.69 39.92
C THR A 686 -35.78 -0.63 39.27
N THR A 687 -36.70 -1.35 38.61
CA THR A 687 -36.42 -2.71 38.08
C THR A 687 -36.20 -2.75 36.56
N ALA A 688 -36.59 -1.70 35.84
CA ALA A 688 -36.24 -1.52 34.43
C ALA A 688 -34.72 -1.28 34.27
N GLU A 689 -34.12 -0.51 35.18
CA GLU A 689 -32.67 -0.34 35.28
C GLU A 689 -31.93 -1.66 35.54
N ASN A 690 -32.47 -2.56 36.36
CA ASN A 690 -31.85 -3.85 36.66
C ASN A 690 -31.95 -4.85 35.49
N THR A 691 -33.05 -4.81 34.72
CA THR A 691 -33.22 -5.68 33.53
C THR A 691 -32.32 -5.24 32.38
N MET A 692 -32.10 -3.93 32.23
CA MET A 692 -31.08 -3.39 31.32
C MET A 692 -29.65 -3.72 31.79
N LYS A 693 -29.39 -3.74 33.11
CA LYS A 693 -28.11 -4.20 33.71
C LYS A 693 -27.82 -5.68 33.53
N ASP A 694 -28.85 -6.52 33.43
CA ASP A 694 -28.69 -7.96 33.18
C ASP A 694 -28.55 -8.27 31.68
N LEU A 695 -29.18 -7.47 30.80
CA LEU A 695 -28.92 -7.48 29.36
C LEU A 695 -27.48 -7.05 29.02
N SER A 696 -26.89 -6.14 29.79
CA SER A 696 -25.48 -5.72 29.61
C SER A 696 -24.46 -6.75 30.12
N LYS A 697 -24.89 -7.85 30.74
CA LYS A 697 -24.01 -8.97 31.17
C LYS A 697 -24.03 -10.16 30.20
N ILE A 698 -24.94 -10.15 29.22
CA ILE A 698 -25.16 -11.23 28.25
C ILE A 698 -24.67 -10.83 26.84
N ILE A 699 -24.46 -9.54 26.59
CA ILE A 699 -23.67 -9.00 25.46
C ILE A 699 -22.22 -8.93 25.92
#